data_AF-A0A1G8BB20-F1
#
_entry.id   AF-A0A1G8BB20-F1
#
_cell.length_a   1.000
_cell.length_b   1.000
_cell.length_c   1.000
_cell.angle_alpha   90.00
_cell.angle_beta   90.00
_cell.angle_gamma   90.00
#
_symmetry.space_group_name_H-M   'P 1'
#
loop_
_entity.id
_entity.type
_entity.pdbx_description
1 polymer ?
#
loop_
_entity_poly.entity_id
_entity_poly.type
_entity_poly.pdbx_seq_one_letter_code
_entity_poly.pdbx_strand_id
1 'polypeptide(L)'
;MRSRSDELPSRSIRSARWRRLGVVAATIAALGASVLVAPAAQAEPTKIQILATNDFHGRILADGTQAGAAVLSGAVKQLRGETPNTVFAAAGDLIGASTFESFIQSDKPTIDALNEAGLEVSAVGNHELDQGYDDLVNRVMAPYDATTNPYGGAQWQYIAANLKLTGTQDPAVPPTWIKEFGDVKVGFVGAVTEELPSLVSPGGITEIDVAGIVQSVNTEAAALVDQGADLVVMLVHEGAPSTDCATMDDSGKWADIVNNVSPDVDAIVSGHTHLAYDCSFPVDEWATEGRAITERPVVSAGQYGTNLNQLIFEVDGATGAVTSSSHKILALAGNYPADPAVTPIVTKAAAEADVLGAVPLGEVAGAFNRARLSSGAENRGGESTLGNKVAEVQRWATSAPESGGAQIAFMNPGGLRQDMVGTDPGDGSYPRTLTYKQAAVVQPFANTLVNLQLTGAQIKTVLEQQWQRDTFNSLPTRPFLRLGVSDGFEYTYTQKIVTEQAADNPSTPADESATPYQAPEGTITGMWLNGEPIDEAAIYSVTVNSFLSTGGDNFRELANGANKRDTGKIDLAAMVDYMDEFASTAPLPVDYSQHAVEVTFPDPAPTAYEPSGTVAFGVKSWAMSTAADVKDTEISVSLGGQVLGTFPVDNTIGTAVYDDYGTAAISVALPADVPSGAAELVLTGAATGTEVTVPITVFEKEKSYTIGFPSKLLARQSATIQYTVVVASAAGAGSGEVTVFDGATAIATTTVTNGTAKVTLPPLGKGVHRLWASFAGNDQLKPSDSPKIPVLIW
;
A
#
# COMPACT_ATOMS: atom_id res chain seq x y z
N MET A 1 -57.05 24.61 68.79
CA MET A 1 -57.15 25.94 68.16
C MET A 1 -58.08 25.83 66.97
N ARG A 2 -58.97 26.82 66.80
CA ARG A 2 -59.96 27.13 65.74
C ARG A 2 -59.53 26.63 64.33
N SER A 3 -60.38 26.30 63.34
CA SER A 3 -61.83 26.42 63.10
C SER A 3 -62.17 25.73 61.75
N ARG A 4 -63.33 25.06 61.69
CA ARG A 4 -64.38 24.92 60.64
C ARG A 4 -64.06 25.37 59.19
N SER A 5 -64.59 24.75 58.13
CA SER A 5 -66.01 24.46 57.81
C SER A 5 -66.08 23.66 56.48
N ASP A 6 -66.81 22.54 56.40
CA ASP A 6 -68.20 22.37 55.88
C ASP A 6 -68.27 22.34 54.33
N GLU A 7 -69.14 21.63 53.60
CA GLU A 7 -70.14 20.58 53.79
C GLU A 7 -70.57 20.15 52.35
N LEU A 8 -71.06 18.91 52.20
CA LEU A 8 -71.73 18.38 50.98
C LEU A 8 -73.11 19.06 50.76
N PRO A 9 -73.82 18.85 49.62
CA PRO A 9 -74.70 17.68 49.53
C PRO A 9 -74.98 17.10 48.11
N SER A 10 -75.30 15.81 48.13
CA SER A 10 -75.98 15.05 47.08
C SER A 10 -77.42 15.53 46.79
N ARG A 11 -77.90 15.40 45.55
CA ARG A 11 -79.34 15.26 45.24
C ARG A 11 -79.61 14.37 44.04
N SER A 12 -80.42 13.34 44.27
CA SER A 12 -81.19 12.57 43.28
C SER A 12 -82.55 13.22 43.01
N ILE A 13 -83.07 13.20 41.79
CA ILE A 13 -84.51 13.37 41.49
C ILE A 13 -84.93 12.37 40.38
N ARG A 14 -86.18 11.90 40.53
CA ARG A 14 -86.88 10.79 39.87
C ARG A 14 -87.65 11.20 38.59
N SER A 15 -88.10 10.15 37.87
CA SER A 15 -89.37 9.99 37.10
C SER A 15 -89.36 10.51 35.64
N ALA A 16 -90.04 9.91 34.65
CA ALA A 16 -91.17 9.00 34.65
C ALA A 16 -91.21 8.09 33.39
N ARG A 17 -91.93 6.97 33.53
CA ARG A 17 -92.37 6.01 32.48
C ARG A 17 -93.18 6.71 31.39
N TRP A 18 -93.27 6.10 30.19
CA TRP A 18 -94.53 5.77 29.49
C TRP A 18 -94.38 4.44 28.73
N ARG A 19 -95.34 3.53 28.95
CA ARG A 19 -95.57 2.31 28.17
C ARG A 19 -96.51 2.63 27.02
N ARG A 20 -96.25 2.12 25.82
CA ARG A 20 -97.30 1.63 24.91
C ARG A 20 -96.80 0.35 24.22
N LEU A 21 -97.44 -0.75 24.57
CA LEU A 21 -97.47 -1.99 23.78
C LEU A 21 -98.44 -1.76 22.60
N GLY A 22 -98.06 -2.25 21.42
CA GLY A 22 -98.93 -2.44 20.28
C GLY A 22 -98.40 -3.59 19.43
N VAL A 23 -99.00 -4.77 19.60
CA VAL A 23 -98.73 -5.99 18.85
C VAL A 23 -99.42 -5.89 17.49
N VAL A 24 -98.68 -6.12 16.40
CA VAL A 24 -99.23 -6.62 15.13
C VAL A 24 -98.29 -7.71 14.62
N ALA A 25 -98.83 -8.91 14.43
CA ALA A 25 -98.17 -10.04 13.81
C ALA A 25 -98.33 -9.98 12.29
N ALA A 26 -97.27 -10.22 11.52
CA ALA A 26 -97.34 -10.65 10.13
C ALA A 26 -96.01 -11.31 9.68
N THR A 27 -96.06 -12.64 9.59
CA THR A 27 -95.52 -13.55 8.57
C THR A 27 -94.44 -13.07 7.58
N ILE A 28 -93.26 -13.71 7.69
CA ILE A 28 -92.29 -14.19 6.67
C ILE A 28 -92.19 -13.42 5.34
N ALA A 29 -91.05 -12.76 5.14
CA ALA A 29 -90.35 -12.68 3.86
C ALA A 29 -88.84 -12.83 4.11
N ALA A 30 -88.25 -13.88 3.54
CA ALA A 30 -86.82 -14.12 3.58
C ALA A 30 -86.10 -13.08 2.71
N LEU A 31 -85.27 -12.23 3.32
CA LEU A 31 -84.17 -11.55 2.65
C LEU A 31 -82.91 -11.82 3.47
N GLY A 32 -81.96 -12.54 2.86
CA GLY A 32 -80.64 -12.76 3.41
C GLY A 32 -79.93 -11.42 3.62
N ALA A 33 -79.74 -11.04 4.87
CA ALA A 33 -78.76 -10.04 5.24
C ALA A 33 -77.39 -10.72 5.20
N SER A 34 -76.79 -10.75 4.01
CA SER A 34 -75.35 -10.93 3.88
C SER A 34 -74.70 -9.77 4.62
N VAL A 35 -74.23 -10.01 5.84
CA VAL A 35 -73.27 -9.12 6.48
C VAL A 35 -72.02 -9.21 5.61
N LEU A 36 -71.88 -8.27 4.69
CA LEU A 36 -70.60 -7.98 4.05
C LEU A 36 -69.68 -7.51 5.17
N VAL A 37 -68.98 -8.46 5.80
CA VAL A 37 -67.73 -8.17 6.49
C VAL A 37 -66.82 -7.68 5.38
N ALA A 38 -66.69 -6.36 5.24
CA ALA A 38 -65.60 -5.81 4.46
C ALA A 38 -64.32 -6.43 5.05
N PRO A 39 -63.45 -7.06 4.25
CA PRO A 39 -62.15 -7.48 4.75
C PRO A 39 -61.53 -6.24 5.41
N ALA A 40 -61.01 -6.40 6.63
CA ALA A 40 -60.23 -5.35 7.26
C ALA A 40 -59.20 -4.91 6.21
N ALA A 41 -59.20 -3.63 5.85
CA ALA A 41 -58.20 -3.09 4.96
C ALA A 41 -56.86 -3.41 5.63
N GLN A 42 -56.09 -4.32 5.03
CA GLN A 42 -54.75 -4.65 5.49
C GLN A 42 -53.98 -3.34 5.43
N ALA A 43 -53.47 -2.88 6.57
CA ALA A 43 -52.70 -1.64 6.60
C ALA A 43 -51.52 -1.80 5.63
N GLU A 44 -51.30 -0.82 4.76
CA GLU A 44 -50.15 -0.84 3.86
C GLU A 44 -48.86 -0.92 4.70
N PRO A 45 -47.90 -1.79 4.35
CA PRO A 45 -46.63 -1.89 5.06
C PRO A 45 -45.96 -0.54 5.22
N THR A 46 -45.37 -0.30 6.38
CA THR A 46 -44.59 0.90 6.65
C THR A 46 -43.24 0.76 5.94
N LYS A 47 -43.02 1.61 4.94
CA LYS A 47 -41.72 1.72 4.27
C LYS A 47 -40.72 2.41 5.20
N ILE A 48 -39.63 1.74 5.53
CA ILE A 48 -38.50 2.22 6.33
C ILE A 48 -37.26 2.30 5.42
N GLN A 49 -36.52 3.40 5.51
CA GLN A 49 -35.27 3.58 4.79
C GLN A 49 -34.12 3.76 5.78
N ILE A 50 -33.02 3.07 5.51
CA ILE A 50 -31.74 3.29 6.19
C ILE A 50 -30.77 3.77 5.11
N LEU A 51 -30.36 5.02 5.24
CA LEU A 51 -29.23 5.55 4.48
C LEU A 51 -28.00 5.34 5.34
N ALA A 52 -26.94 4.76 4.78
CA ALA A 52 -25.74 4.46 5.56
C ALA A 52 -24.45 4.86 4.87
N THR A 53 -23.48 5.32 5.67
CA THR A 53 -22.12 5.63 5.28
C THR A 53 -21.13 5.01 6.26
N ASN A 54 -19.85 4.98 5.91
CA ASN A 54 -18.77 4.45 6.73
C ASN A 54 -17.45 5.07 6.23
N ASP A 55 -16.44 5.08 7.08
CA ASP A 55 -15.06 5.48 6.72
C ASP A 55 -15.02 6.85 6.02
N PHE A 56 -15.79 7.81 6.54
CA PHE A 56 -15.85 9.17 5.99
C PHE A 56 -14.55 9.93 6.25
N HIS A 57 -13.85 9.63 7.35
CA HIS A 57 -12.55 10.19 7.73
C HIS A 57 -12.42 11.70 7.45
N GLY A 58 -13.42 12.47 7.81
CA GLY A 58 -13.43 13.92 7.61
C GLY A 58 -13.11 14.44 6.20
N ARG A 59 -13.41 13.70 5.13
CA ARG A 59 -13.30 14.17 3.72
C ARG A 59 -14.39 15.20 3.41
N ILE A 60 -14.31 16.36 4.05
CA ILE A 60 -15.33 17.42 3.98
C ILE A 60 -15.32 18.16 2.64
N LEU A 61 -14.19 18.20 1.95
CA LEU A 61 -14.02 18.78 0.62
C LEU A 61 -14.29 17.74 -0.48
N ALA A 62 -14.74 18.21 -1.64
CA ALA A 62 -14.87 17.35 -2.83
C ALA A 62 -13.52 17.21 -3.54
N ASP A 63 -13.14 15.99 -3.90
CA ASP A 63 -11.96 15.68 -4.70
C ASP A 63 -12.19 14.44 -5.57
N GLY A 64 -12.24 14.64 -6.89
CA GLY A 64 -12.48 13.56 -7.85
C GLY A 64 -13.78 12.78 -7.58
N THR A 65 -13.66 11.54 -7.11
CA THR A 65 -14.79 10.66 -6.76
C THR A 65 -15.33 10.91 -5.34
N GLN A 66 -14.59 11.61 -4.48
CA GLN A 66 -15.04 12.01 -3.15
C GLN A 66 -15.97 13.21 -3.30
N ALA A 67 -17.23 13.07 -2.90
CA ALA A 67 -18.24 14.09 -3.17
C ALA A 67 -18.19 15.29 -2.20
N GLY A 68 -17.51 15.13 -1.06
CA GLY A 68 -17.47 16.09 0.03
C GLY A 68 -18.75 16.10 0.87
N ALA A 69 -18.66 16.69 2.08
CA ALA A 69 -19.74 16.65 3.05
C ALA A 69 -21.03 17.36 2.58
N ALA A 70 -20.90 18.39 1.76
CA ALA A 70 -22.06 19.13 1.25
C ALA A 70 -22.92 18.27 0.31
N VAL A 71 -22.31 17.49 -0.57
CA VAL A 71 -23.05 16.59 -1.49
C VAL A 71 -23.61 15.39 -0.73
N LEU A 72 -22.86 14.81 0.21
CA LEU A 72 -23.37 13.78 1.12
C LEU A 72 -24.66 14.25 1.83
N SER A 73 -24.62 15.43 2.47
CA SER A 73 -25.79 15.99 3.14
C SER A 73 -26.96 16.23 2.18
N GLY A 74 -26.68 16.76 0.98
CA GLY A 74 -27.72 17.00 -0.03
C GLY A 74 -28.37 15.72 -0.53
N ALA A 75 -27.59 14.65 -0.72
CA ALA A 75 -28.10 13.32 -1.06
C ALA A 75 -29.00 12.76 0.05
N VAL A 76 -28.54 12.82 1.31
CA VAL A 76 -29.32 12.37 2.48
C VAL A 76 -30.64 13.14 2.58
N LYS A 77 -30.60 14.48 2.46
CA LYS A 77 -31.80 15.33 2.53
C LYS A 77 -32.76 15.06 1.37
N GLN A 78 -32.26 14.87 0.15
CA GLN A 78 -33.09 14.52 -1.00
C GLN A 78 -33.80 13.17 -0.79
N LEU A 79 -33.05 12.12 -0.45
CA LEU A 79 -33.56 10.76 -0.28
C LEU A 79 -34.50 10.64 0.94
N ARG A 80 -34.25 11.40 2.01
CA ARG A 80 -35.16 11.54 3.16
C ARG A 80 -36.46 12.27 2.78
N GLY A 81 -36.40 13.23 1.85
CA GLY A 81 -37.59 13.89 1.29
C GLY A 81 -38.45 12.94 0.45
N GLU A 82 -37.83 11.99 -0.23
CA GLU A 82 -38.50 10.94 -1.01
C GLU A 82 -39.10 9.84 -0.13
N THR A 83 -38.43 9.47 0.97
CA THR A 83 -38.91 8.48 1.96
C THR A 83 -38.82 9.07 3.38
N PRO A 84 -39.91 9.63 3.94
CA PRO A 84 -39.86 10.34 5.23
C PRO A 84 -39.43 9.49 6.44
N ASN A 85 -39.75 8.20 6.44
CA ASN A 85 -39.30 7.26 7.46
C ASN A 85 -37.85 6.82 7.19
N THR A 86 -36.92 7.74 7.28
CA THR A 86 -35.49 7.51 7.04
C THR A 86 -34.68 7.69 8.31
N VAL A 87 -33.80 6.74 8.60
CA VAL A 87 -32.63 6.94 9.47
C VAL A 87 -31.41 7.19 8.59
N PHE A 88 -30.62 8.21 8.91
CA PHE A 88 -29.24 8.29 8.41
C PHE A 88 -28.31 7.72 9.50
N ALA A 89 -27.63 6.63 9.18
CA ALA A 89 -26.77 5.87 10.07
C ALA A 89 -25.33 5.79 9.54
N ALA A 90 -24.39 5.39 10.38
CA ALA A 90 -23.02 5.13 9.95
C ALA A 90 -22.38 3.92 10.64
N ALA A 91 -21.38 3.32 10.01
CA ALA A 91 -20.63 2.20 10.55
C ALA A 91 -19.21 2.60 11.00
N GLY A 92 -19.04 3.77 11.63
CA GLY A 92 -17.76 4.20 12.21
C GLY A 92 -16.78 4.86 11.24
N ASP A 93 -15.66 5.31 11.78
CA ASP A 93 -14.57 6.04 11.13
C ASP A 93 -15.05 7.28 10.36
N LEU A 94 -15.87 8.07 11.03
CA LEU A 94 -16.36 9.34 10.51
C LEU A 94 -15.30 10.43 10.66
N ILE A 95 -14.53 10.34 11.75
CA ILE A 95 -13.43 11.23 12.14
C ILE A 95 -12.14 10.41 12.29
N GLY A 96 -11.00 11.07 12.54
CA GLY A 96 -9.70 10.40 12.56
C GLY A 96 -9.26 9.93 11.17
N ALA A 97 -7.95 9.72 10.99
CA ALA A 97 -7.29 9.69 9.68
C ALA A 97 -7.79 10.78 8.71
N SER A 98 -8.15 11.95 9.24
CA SER A 98 -8.89 12.97 8.49
C SER A 98 -8.05 13.75 7.51
N THR A 99 -8.66 14.23 6.42
CA THR A 99 -8.01 15.23 5.55
C THR A 99 -7.70 16.50 6.33
N PHE A 100 -6.64 17.19 5.92
CA PHE A 100 -6.00 18.27 6.67
C PHE A 100 -6.99 19.31 7.21
N GLU A 101 -7.96 19.73 6.41
CA GLU A 101 -8.92 20.77 6.77
C GLU A 101 -9.81 20.39 7.96
N SER A 102 -10.10 19.10 8.14
CA SER A 102 -10.84 18.64 9.31
C SER A 102 -9.91 18.28 10.47
N PHE A 103 -8.84 17.55 10.18
CA PHE A 103 -7.86 17.11 11.17
C PHE A 103 -7.30 18.27 12.01
N ILE A 104 -6.88 19.37 11.37
CA ILE A 104 -6.24 20.50 12.06
C ILE A 104 -7.20 21.25 13.01
N GLN A 105 -8.50 21.00 12.87
CA GLN A 105 -9.57 21.57 13.69
C GLN A 105 -10.21 20.52 14.61
N SER A 106 -9.47 19.44 14.93
CA SER A 106 -9.93 18.33 15.77
C SER A 106 -11.26 17.73 15.28
N ASP A 107 -11.43 17.62 13.96
CA ASP A 107 -12.61 17.09 13.30
C ASP A 107 -13.93 17.83 13.53
N LYS A 108 -13.91 19.00 14.17
CA LYS A 108 -15.12 19.81 14.40
C LYS A 108 -15.88 20.12 13.10
N PRO A 109 -15.24 20.45 11.97
CA PRO A 109 -15.94 20.65 10.70
C PRO A 109 -16.70 19.40 10.22
N THR A 110 -16.13 18.21 10.40
CA THR A 110 -16.80 16.94 10.10
C THR A 110 -18.03 16.77 10.96
N ILE A 111 -17.88 16.94 12.27
CA ILE A 111 -18.98 16.80 13.25
C ILE A 111 -20.12 17.75 12.89
N ASP A 112 -19.81 19.02 12.60
CA ASP A 112 -20.82 20.01 12.22
C ASP A 112 -21.53 19.68 10.91
N ALA A 113 -20.79 19.19 9.91
CA ALA A 113 -21.38 18.83 8.63
C ALA A 113 -22.29 17.59 8.74
N LEU A 114 -21.92 16.59 9.54
CA LEU A 114 -22.73 15.38 9.76
C LEU A 114 -23.93 15.65 10.68
N ASN A 115 -23.80 16.56 11.65
CA ASN A 115 -24.94 17.09 12.41
C ASN A 115 -25.96 17.75 11.46
N GLU A 116 -25.50 18.59 10.53
CA GLU A 116 -26.38 19.25 9.55
C GLU A 116 -26.99 18.28 8.52
N ALA A 117 -26.26 17.22 8.15
CA ALA A 117 -26.80 16.12 7.35
C ALA A 117 -27.90 15.33 8.09
N GLY A 118 -27.94 15.45 9.42
CA GLY A 118 -28.87 14.75 10.29
C GLY A 118 -28.51 13.28 10.44
N LEU A 119 -27.23 12.99 10.71
CA LEU A 119 -26.79 11.68 11.18
C LEU A 119 -27.43 11.43 12.56
N GLU A 120 -27.97 10.23 12.79
CA GLU A 120 -28.71 9.90 14.02
C GLU A 120 -28.00 8.86 14.88
N VAL A 121 -27.31 7.92 14.27
CA VAL A 121 -26.60 6.82 14.96
C VAL A 121 -25.36 6.39 14.18
N SER A 122 -24.29 6.04 14.89
CA SER A 122 -23.09 5.44 14.29
C SER A 122 -22.52 4.34 15.16
N ALA A 123 -21.96 3.28 14.56
CA ALA A 123 -20.98 2.46 15.26
C ALA A 123 -19.76 3.31 15.67
N VAL A 124 -19.06 2.89 16.72
CA VAL A 124 -17.69 3.36 16.99
C VAL A 124 -16.74 2.60 16.06
N GLY A 125 -15.92 3.31 15.31
CA GLY A 125 -14.78 2.78 14.57
C GLY A 125 -13.47 2.94 15.33
N ASN A 126 -12.38 2.43 14.76
CA ASN A 126 -11.08 2.54 15.42
C ASN A 126 -10.55 3.97 15.41
N HIS A 127 -10.80 4.74 14.35
CA HIS A 127 -10.31 6.12 14.24
C HIS A 127 -11.07 7.12 15.12
N GLU A 128 -12.26 6.76 15.61
CA GLU A 128 -12.89 7.48 16.73
C GLU A 128 -12.06 7.45 18.02
N LEU A 129 -11.13 6.49 18.15
CA LEU A 129 -10.27 6.27 19.32
C LEU A 129 -8.81 6.67 19.09
N ASP A 130 -8.49 7.35 17.97
CA ASP A 130 -7.13 7.84 17.67
C ASP A 130 -6.55 8.70 18.80
N GLN A 131 -7.39 9.57 19.37
CA GLN A 131 -7.04 10.45 20.50
C GLN A 131 -7.37 9.83 21.87
N GLY A 132 -7.78 8.57 21.88
CA GLY A 132 -8.13 7.81 23.09
C GLY A 132 -9.62 7.83 23.46
N TYR A 133 -9.98 6.96 24.40
CA TYR A 133 -11.35 6.78 24.89
C TYR A 133 -11.90 8.04 25.58
N ASP A 134 -11.06 8.76 26.33
CA ASP A 134 -11.44 10.04 26.96
C ASP A 134 -11.87 11.09 25.92
N ASP A 135 -11.16 11.17 24.80
CA ASP A 135 -11.47 12.10 23.72
C ASP A 135 -12.84 11.77 23.07
N LEU A 136 -13.08 10.49 22.79
CA LEU A 136 -14.37 10.04 22.25
C LEU A 136 -15.54 10.44 23.18
N VAL A 137 -15.43 10.16 24.48
CA VAL A 137 -16.54 10.39 25.41
C VAL A 137 -16.68 11.86 25.80
N ASN A 138 -15.58 12.52 26.17
CA ASN A 138 -15.60 13.84 26.80
C ASN A 138 -15.43 15.01 25.84
N ARG A 139 -14.96 14.76 24.60
CA ARG A 139 -14.97 15.76 23.53
C ARG A 139 -16.00 15.42 22.47
N VAL A 140 -15.84 14.31 21.75
CA VAL A 140 -16.65 14.01 20.55
C VAL A 140 -18.12 13.85 20.90
N MET A 141 -18.45 12.94 21.82
CA MET A 141 -19.82 12.61 22.24
C MET A 141 -20.42 13.65 23.19
N ALA A 142 -19.59 14.32 23.99
CA ALA A 142 -20.06 15.33 24.92
C ALA A 142 -20.73 16.49 24.17
N PRO A 143 -21.80 17.10 24.70
CA PRO A 143 -22.46 18.23 24.05
C PRO A 143 -21.50 19.37 23.72
N TYR A 144 -21.73 20.02 22.59
CA TYR A 144 -21.02 21.24 22.24
C TYR A 144 -21.27 22.31 23.31
N ASP A 145 -20.18 22.90 23.80
CA ASP A 145 -20.21 24.10 24.63
C ASP A 145 -19.08 25.01 24.18
N ALA A 146 -19.42 26.27 23.87
CA ALA A 146 -18.46 27.22 23.31
C ALA A 146 -17.26 27.51 24.23
N THR A 147 -17.33 27.17 25.52
CA THR A 147 -16.27 27.42 26.51
C THR A 147 -15.54 26.15 26.91
N THR A 148 -16.28 25.07 27.16
CA THR A 148 -15.77 23.84 27.78
C THR A 148 -15.59 22.70 26.79
N ASN A 149 -16.30 22.69 25.65
CA ASN A 149 -16.14 21.71 24.59
C ASN A 149 -16.40 22.32 23.19
N PRO A 150 -15.53 23.24 22.72
CA PRO A 150 -15.77 23.96 21.47
C PRO A 150 -15.50 23.12 20.21
N TYR A 151 -14.84 21.97 20.34
CA TYR A 151 -14.47 21.07 19.23
C TYR A 151 -15.26 19.75 19.22
N GLY A 152 -16.24 19.62 20.11
CA GLY A 152 -17.09 18.43 20.23
C GLY A 152 -18.53 18.64 19.79
N GLY A 153 -19.41 17.76 20.27
CA GLY A 153 -20.85 17.89 20.09
C GLY A 153 -21.41 17.14 18.88
N ALA A 154 -20.99 15.89 18.70
CA ALA A 154 -21.73 14.95 17.87
C ALA A 154 -23.16 14.82 18.40
N GLN A 155 -24.16 15.08 17.55
CA GLN A 155 -25.58 15.02 17.92
C GLN A 155 -26.18 13.63 17.70
N TRP A 156 -25.46 12.74 17.00
CA TRP A 156 -25.81 11.33 16.86
C TRP A 156 -25.34 10.51 18.06
N GLN A 157 -25.94 9.35 18.25
CA GLN A 157 -25.48 8.40 19.27
C GLN A 157 -24.41 7.47 18.69
N TYR A 158 -23.25 7.43 19.31
CA TYR A 158 -22.27 6.36 19.08
C TYR A 158 -22.68 5.10 19.83
N ILE A 159 -22.57 3.95 19.17
CA ILE A 159 -22.90 2.64 19.73
C ILE A 159 -21.79 1.60 19.51
N ALA A 160 -21.53 0.78 20.53
CA ALA A 160 -20.65 -0.40 20.42
C ALA A 160 -20.93 -1.40 21.55
N ALA A 161 -21.52 -2.55 21.22
CA ALA A 161 -21.87 -3.60 22.15
C ALA A 161 -20.64 -4.28 22.76
N ASN A 162 -19.55 -4.37 22.00
CA ASN A 162 -18.34 -5.10 22.38
C ASN A 162 -17.26 -4.22 23.02
N LEU A 163 -17.49 -2.92 23.23
CA LEU A 163 -16.61 -2.07 24.04
C LEU A 163 -17.06 -2.06 25.50
N LYS A 164 -16.19 -2.54 26.40
CA LYS A 164 -16.47 -2.70 27.83
C LYS A 164 -15.50 -1.88 28.68
N LEU A 165 -15.94 -1.37 29.82
CA LEU A 165 -15.05 -0.75 30.79
C LEU A 165 -14.18 -1.81 31.49
N THR A 166 -12.89 -1.55 31.56
CA THR A 166 -11.92 -2.43 32.20
C THR A 166 -12.29 -2.64 33.66
N GLY A 167 -12.32 -3.91 34.09
CA GLY A 167 -12.57 -4.29 35.49
C GLY A 167 -14.05 -4.37 35.92
N THR A 168 -14.99 -3.64 35.30
CA THR A 168 -16.43 -3.81 35.57
C THR A 168 -17.17 -4.60 34.50
N GLN A 169 -16.66 -4.59 33.26
CA GLN A 169 -17.32 -5.13 32.07
C GLN A 169 -18.66 -4.46 31.73
N ASP A 170 -18.94 -3.28 32.31
CA ASP A 170 -20.07 -2.45 31.91
C ASP A 170 -19.85 -1.90 30.48
N PRO A 171 -20.90 -1.55 29.72
CA PRO A 171 -20.73 -0.92 28.41
C PRO A 171 -19.91 0.38 28.51
N ALA A 172 -18.86 0.51 27.69
CA ALA A 172 -18.03 1.73 27.63
C ALA A 172 -18.71 2.87 26.85
N VAL A 173 -19.54 2.51 25.89
CA VAL A 173 -20.50 3.39 25.21
C VAL A 173 -21.85 2.67 25.16
N PRO A 174 -22.98 3.35 24.87
CA PRO A 174 -24.25 2.66 24.69
C PRO A 174 -24.11 1.49 23.68
N PRO A 175 -24.63 0.29 23.96
CA PRO A 175 -24.50 -0.83 23.04
C PRO A 175 -25.45 -0.71 21.83
N THR A 176 -26.60 -0.04 22.04
CA THR A 176 -27.73 -0.03 21.11
C THR A 176 -28.46 1.32 21.09
N TRP A 177 -29.30 1.52 20.07
CA TRP A 177 -30.18 2.68 19.90
C TRP A 177 -31.49 2.26 19.19
N ILE A 178 -32.64 2.87 19.52
CA ILE A 178 -33.94 2.54 18.91
C ILE A 178 -34.58 3.79 18.31
N LYS A 179 -35.15 3.66 17.10
CA LYS A 179 -35.98 4.67 16.45
C LYS A 179 -37.40 4.16 16.23
N GLU A 180 -38.39 4.97 16.56
CA GLU A 180 -39.81 4.68 16.32
C GLU A 180 -40.34 5.41 15.08
N PHE A 181 -41.07 4.69 14.23
CA PHE A 181 -41.76 5.18 13.04
C PHE A 181 -43.26 4.81 13.12
N GLY A 182 -44.01 5.55 13.93
CA GLY A 182 -45.38 5.18 14.25
C GLY A 182 -45.40 3.91 15.10
N ASP A 183 -45.99 2.84 14.57
CA ASP A 183 -46.10 1.55 15.26
C ASP A 183 -44.87 0.64 15.02
N VAL A 184 -43.96 1.01 14.11
CA VAL A 184 -42.74 0.22 13.81
C VAL A 184 -41.54 0.74 14.59
N LYS A 185 -40.79 -0.17 15.21
CA LYS A 185 -39.55 0.13 15.94
C LYS A 185 -38.34 -0.49 15.24
N VAL A 186 -37.33 0.34 14.99
CA VAL A 186 -36.06 -0.07 14.41
C VAL A 186 -34.97 0.02 15.45
N GLY A 187 -34.39 -1.12 15.84
CA GLY A 187 -33.24 -1.21 16.72
C GLY A 187 -31.93 -1.19 15.94
N PHE A 188 -30.90 -0.59 16.53
CA PHE A 188 -29.54 -0.57 16.02
C PHE A 188 -28.60 -1.11 17.09
N VAL A 189 -27.70 -2.02 16.71
CA VAL A 189 -26.66 -2.58 17.58
C VAL A 189 -25.29 -2.31 16.97
N GLY A 190 -24.36 -1.77 17.78
CA GLY A 190 -23.04 -1.37 17.32
C GLY A 190 -21.98 -2.43 17.61
N ALA A 191 -20.90 -2.48 16.83
CA ALA A 191 -19.67 -3.15 17.23
C ALA A 191 -18.44 -2.54 16.53
N VAL A 192 -17.27 -2.68 17.15
CA VAL A 192 -15.96 -2.26 16.59
C VAL A 192 -15.07 -3.49 16.40
N THR A 193 -14.13 -3.44 15.45
CA THR A 193 -13.18 -4.52 15.18
C THR A 193 -12.49 -5.04 16.46
N GLU A 194 -12.30 -6.36 16.54
CA GLU A 194 -11.56 -7.01 17.62
C GLU A 194 -10.06 -6.69 17.57
N GLU A 195 -9.57 -6.15 16.45
CA GLU A 195 -8.17 -5.78 16.25
C GLU A 195 -7.80 -4.40 16.82
N LEU A 196 -8.78 -3.66 17.34
CA LEU A 196 -8.62 -2.31 17.89
C LEU A 196 -7.36 -2.12 18.77
N PRO A 197 -6.99 -3.02 19.70
CA PRO A 197 -5.80 -2.83 20.53
C PRO A 197 -4.47 -2.76 19.77
N SER A 198 -4.46 -3.24 18.52
CA SER A 198 -3.29 -3.20 17.64
C SER A 198 -3.26 -1.94 16.74
N LEU A 199 -4.41 -1.28 16.58
CA LEU A 199 -4.70 -0.21 15.63
C LEU A 199 -4.64 1.20 16.25
N VAL A 200 -4.71 1.32 17.57
CA VAL A 200 -4.65 2.62 18.26
C VAL A 200 -3.57 2.60 19.34
N SER A 201 -3.24 3.79 19.87
CA SER A 201 -2.28 3.92 20.96
C SER A 201 -2.74 3.13 22.19
N PRO A 202 -1.94 2.15 22.69
CA PRO A 202 -2.31 1.38 23.87
C PRO A 202 -2.58 2.24 25.11
N GLY A 203 -1.89 3.39 25.22
CA GLY A 203 -2.11 4.35 26.31
C GLY A 203 -3.49 5.03 26.26
N GLY A 204 -4.06 5.21 25.06
CA GLY A 204 -5.35 5.88 24.84
C GLY A 204 -6.57 5.01 25.17
N ILE A 205 -6.41 3.69 25.30
CA ILE A 205 -7.52 2.74 25.49
C ILE A 205 -7.39 1.91 26.77
N THR A 206 -6.54 2.32 27.73
CA THR A 206 -6.32 1.56 28.98
C THR A 206 -7.58 1.38 29.84
N GLU A 207 -8.62 2.17 29.59
CA GLU A 207 -9.89 2.14 30.31
C GLU A 207 -10.91 1.15 29.71
N ILE A 208 -10.65 0.63 28.50
CA ILE A 208 -11.61 -0.20 27.77
C ILE A 208 -11.02 -1.56 27.36
N ASP A 209 -11.87 -2.58 27.41
CA ASP A 209 -11.64 -3.93 26.89
C ASP A 209 -12.50 -4.14 25.63
N VAL A 210 -11.99 -4.92 24.69
CA VAL A 210 -12.72 -5.30 23.46
C VAL A 210 -13.17 -6.76 23.59
N ALA A 211 -14.48 -6.96 23.68
CA ALA A 211 -15.10 -8.27 23.70
C ALA A 211 -15.35 -8.80 22.27
N GLY A 212 -15.76 -10.07 22.17
CA GLY A 212 -16.09 -10.67 20.88
C GLY A 212 -17.33 -10.03 20.23
N ILE A 213 -17.27 -9.75 18.93
CA ILE A 213 -18.34 -9.06 18.18
C ILE A 213 -19.62 -9.91 18.20
N VAL A 214 -19.56 -11.14 17.71
CA VAL A 214 -20.74 -12.02 17.55
C VAL A 214 -21.48 -12.21 18.87
N GLN A 215 -20.76 -12.54 19.94
CA GLN A 215 -21.37 -12.76 21.26
C GLN A 215 -22.06 -11.50 21.78
N SER A 216 -21.40 -10.35 21.66
CA SER A 216 -21.92 -9.07 22.18
C SER A 216 -23.13 -8.61 21.37
N VAL A 217 -23.06 -8.68 20.04
CA VAL A 217 -24.16 -8.31 19.13
C VAL A 217 -25.36 -9.20 19.36
N ASN A 218 -25.19 -10.52 19.43
CA ASN A 218 -26.32 -11.45 19.61
C ASN A 218 -27.05 -11.21 20.93
N THR A 219 -26.32 -10.89 21.99
CA THR A 219 -26.90 -10.56 23.31
C THR A 219 -27.77 -9.31 23.24
N GLU A 220 -27.26 -8.26 22.60
CA GLU A 220 -27.92 -6.96 22.51
C GLU A 220 -29.04 -6.95 21.46
N ALA A 221 -28.92 -7.72 20.38
CA ALA A 221 -29.98 -7.93 19.39
C ALA A 221 -31.20 -8.62 20.02
N ALA A 222 -31.00 -9.67 20.80
CA ALA A 222 -32.07 -10.30 21.56
C ALA A 222 -32.74 -9.31 22.53
N ALA A 223 -31.95 -8.46 23.20
CA ALA A 223 -32.48 -7.42 24.08
C ALA A 223 -33.28 -6.34 23.34
N LEU A 224 -32.93 -6.02 22.09
CA LEU A 224 -33.70 -5.11 21.23
C LEU A 224 -35.05 -5.72 20.84
N VAL A 225 -35.07 -7.01 20.48
CA VAL A 225 -36.31 -7.75 20.19
C VAL A 225 -37.21 -7.82 21.43
N ASP A 226 -36.64 -8.07 22.62
CA ASP A 226 -37.38 -8.04 23.89
C ASP A 226 -37.97 -6.65 24.22
N GLN A 227 -37.36 -5.58 23.71
CA GLN A 227 -37.86 -4.20 23.79
C GLN A 227 -38.90 -3.85 22.70
N GLY A 228 -39.21 -4.82 21.84
CA GLY A 228 -40.19 -4.73 20.78
C GLY A 228 -39.66 -4.12 19.48
N ALA A 229 -38.36 -4.22 19.18
CA ALA A 229 -37.86 -3.89 17.85
C ALA A 229 -38.43 -4.87 16.81
N ASP A 230 -39.00 -4.32 15.73
CA ASP A 230 -39.54 -5.08 14.59
C ASP A 230 -38.48 -5.31 13.50
N LEU A 231 -37.44 -4.46 13.50
CA LEU A 231 -36.30 -4.53 12.59
C LEU A 231 -35.02 -4.23 13.39
N VAL A 232 -34.01 -5.10 13.34
CA VAL A 232 -32.71 -4.87 14.00
C VAL A 232 -31.60 -4.76 12.96
N VAL A 233 -30.83 -3.66 13.01
CA VAL A 233 -29.70 -3.42 12.11
C VAL A 233 -28.40 -3.36 12.89
N MET A 234 -27.45 -4.19 12.48
CA MET A 234 -26.08 -4.15 13.00
C MET A 234 -25.29 -3.08 12.24
N LEU A 235 -24.72 -2.13 12.97
CA LEU A 235 -23.69 -1.21 12.49
C LEU A 235 -22.36 -1.71 13.02
N VAL A 236 -21.46 -2.15 12.15
CA VAL A 236 -20.19 -2.75 12.56
C VAL A 236 -19.00 -2.10 11.88
N HIS A 237 -18.02 -1.70 12.66
CA HIS A 237 -16.74 -1.24 12.15
C HIS A 237 -15.73 -2.39 12.07
N GLU A 238 -16.08 -3.34 11.21
CA GLU A 238 -15.32 -4.50 10.75
C GLU A 238 -15.82 -4.78 9.33
N GLY A 239 -15.02 -5.39 8.46
CA GLY A 239 -15.36 -5.47 7.05
C GLY A 239 -14.86 -6.71 6.32
N ALA A 240 -15.41 -6.90 5.12
CA ALA A 240 -15.03 -8.01 4.25
C ALA A 240 -13.59 -7.86 3.74
N PRO A 241 -12.85 -8.97 3.58
CA PRO A 241 -11.50 -8.95 3.01
C PRO A 241 -11.49 -8.75 1.48
N SER A 242 -12.66 -8.84 0.82
CA SER A 242 -12.83 -8.67 -0.63
C SER A 242 -14.22 -8.13 -0.96
N THR A 243 -14.46 -7.73 -2.20
CA THR A 243 -15.80 -7.34 -2.71
C THR A 243 -16.57 -8.51 -3.33
N ASP A 244 -16.02 -9.72 -3.33
CA ASP A 244 -16.66 -10.90 -3.92
C ASP A 244 -17.62 -11.56 -2.93
N CYS A 245 -18.92 -11.34 -3.12
CA CYS A 245 -19.98 -11.90 -2.27
C CYS A 245 -19.96 -13.43 -2.20
N ALA A 246 -19.34 -14.12 -3.16
CA ALA A 246 -19.32 -15.58 -3.20
C ALA A 246 -18.27 -16.23 -2.30
N THR A 247 -17.29 -15.45 -1.81
CA THR A 247 -16.15 -15.97 -1.05
C THR A 247 -15.89 -15.23 0.26
N MET A 248 -16.55 -14.09 0.50
CA MET A 248 -16.30 -13.28 1.69
C MET A 248 -16.74 -13.93 3.01
N ASP A 249 -17.63 -14.92 2.99
CA ASP A 249 -18.10 -15.68 4.16
C ASP A 249 -17.39 -17.04 4.35
N ASP A 250 -16.32 -17.33 3.57
CA ASP A 250 -15.62 -18.61 3.63
C ASP A 250 -14.72 -18.78 4.86
N SER A 251 -14.00 -17.73 5.27
CA SER A 251 -13.01 -17.82 6.35
C SER A 251 -12.65 -16.47 7.00
N GLY A 252 -12.06 -16.53 8.19
CA GLY A 252 -11.59 -15.36 8.93
C GLY A 252 -12.65 -14.74 9.85
N LYS A 253 -12.31 -13.59 10.43
CA LYS A 253 -13.17 -12.87 11.40
C LYS A 253 -14.47 -12.36 10.78
N TRP A 254 -14.40 -11.87 9.55
CA TRP A 254 -15.59 -11.43 8.82
C TRP A 254 -16.58 -12.58 8.56
N ALA A 255 -16.07 -13.74 8.12
CA ALA A 255 -16.89 -14.93 7.94
C ALA A 255 -17.56 -15.39 9.25
N ASP A 256 -16.87 -15.28 10.39
CA ASP A 256 -17.46 -15.57 11.71
C ASP A 256 -18.65 -14.63 12.01
N ILE A 257 -18.53 -13.34 11.69
CA ILE A 257 -19.63 -12.37 11.84
C ILE A 257 -20.81 -12.73 10.94
N VAL A 258 -20.58 -12.90 9.63
CA VAL A 258 -21.67 -13.17 8.67
C VAL A 258 -22.42 -14.45 9.03
N ASN A 259 -21.68 -15.51 9.41
CA ASN A 259 -22.26 -16.83 9.66
C ASN A 259 -22.86 -17.01 11.05
N ASN A 260 -22.37 -16.31 12.08
CA ASN A 260 -22.75 -16.58 13.48
C ASN A 260 -23.52 -15.46 14.18
N VAL A 261 -23.73 -14.30 13.53
CA VAL A 261 -24.67 -13.28 14.03
C VAL A 261 -26.11 -13.81 13.97
N SER A 262 -26.83 -13.66 15.08
CA SER A 262 -28.13 -14.31 15.32
C SER A 262 -29.18 -13.92 14.29
N PRO A 263 -30.18 -14.77 14.03
CA PRO A 263 -31.32 -14.45 13.16
C PRO A 263 -32.11 -13.20 13.57
N ASP A 264 -31.95 -12.68 14.79
CA ASP A 264 -32.60 -11.45 15.23
C ASP A 264 -32.08 -10.21 14.48
N VAL A 265 -30.87 -10.26 13.92
CA VAL A 265 -30.30 -9.16 13.13
C VAL A 265 -30.76 -9.27 11.68
N ASP A 266 -31.51 -8.28 11.21
CA ASP A 266 -32.10 -8.27 9.87
C ASP A 266 -31.16 -7.73 8.79
N ALA A 267 -30.19 -6.89 9.14
CA ALA A 267 -29.21 -6.34 8.20
C ALA A 267 -27.88 -6.00 8.87
N ILE A 268 -26.79 -6.07 8.11
CA ILE A 268 -25.46 -5.65 8.53
C ILE A 268 -24.98 -4.52 7.62
N VAL A 269 -24.65 -3.37 8.23
CA VAL A 269 -23.96 -2.25 7.60
C VAL A 269 -22.54 -2.21 8.17
N SER A 270 -21.56 -2.23 7.28
CA SER A 270 -20.15 -2.47 7.61
C SER A 270 -19.20 -1.39 7.09
N GLY A 271 -17.99 -1.34 7.67
CA GLY A 271 -16.93 -0.39 7.34
C GLY A 271 -15.53 -1.00 7.48
N HIS A 272 -14.55 -0.21 7.88
CA HIS A 272 -13.18 -0.58 8.22
C HIS A 272 -12.28 -0.94 7.02
N THR A 273 -12.73 -1.85 6.14
CA THR A 273 -11.89 -2.34 5.03
C THR A 273 -11.93 -1.46 3.78
N HIS A 274 -12.72 -0.37 3.82
CA HIS A 274 -12.86 0.64 2.75
C HIS A 274 -13.44 0.09 1.43
N LEU A 275 -13.97 -1.14 1.43
CA LEU A 275 -14.52 -1.80 0.26
C LEU A 275 -16.01 -1.51 0.09
N ALA A 276 -16.43 -1.16 -1.12
CA ALA A 276 -17.84 -0.99 -1.45
C ALA A 276 -18.43 -2.32 -1.95
N TYR A 277 -19.40 -2.88 -1.23
CA TYR A 277 -20.10 -4.11 -1.60
C TYR A 277 -21.57 -4.10 -1.18
N ASP A 278 -22.36 -4.88 -1.90
CA ASP A 278 -23.83 -4.90 -1.84
C ASP A 278 -24.29 -6.37 -1.92
N CYS A 279 -24.15 -7.10 -0.81
CA CYS A 279 -24.32 -8.55 -0.77
C CYS A 279 -25.59 -8.95 0.00
N SER A 280 -25.99 -10.22 -0.13
CA SER A 280 -27.03 -10.82 0.70
C SER A 280 -26.72 -12.28 0.96
N PHE A 281 -26.92 -12.72 2.21
CA PHE A 281 -26.58 -14.08 2.65
C PHE A 281 -27.81 -14.78 3.23
N PRO A 282 -28.01 -16.07 2.96
CA PRO A 282 -29.14 -16.81 3.50
C PRO A 282 -29.08 -16.90 5.04
N VAL A 283 -30.26 -16.86 5.67
CA VAL A 283 -30.43 -17.15 7.11
C VAL A 283 -31.37 -18.35 7.23
N ASP A 284 -30.83 -19.51 7.59
CA ASP A 284 -31.54 -20.79 7.57
C ASP A 284 -32.78 -20.79 8.49
N GLU A 285 -32.69 -20.12 9.64
CA GLU A 285 -33.79 -19.98 10.59
C GLU A 285 -34.95 -19.18 9.99
N TRP A 286 -34.69 -18.12 9.22
CA TRP A 286 -35.75 -17.32 8.57
C TRP A 286 -36.56 -18.14 7.57
N ALA A 287 -35.88 -19.00 6.81
CA ALA A 287 -36.55 -19.93 5.89
C ALA A 287 -37.39 -20.96 6.66
N THR A 288 -36.89 -21.47 7.79
CA THR A 288 -37.59 -22.44 8.64
C THR A 288 -38.81 -21.82 9.33
N GLU A 289 -38.74 -20.54 9.71
CA GLU A 289 -39.83 -19.76 10.30
C GLU A 289 -40.86 -19.30 9.27
N GLY A 290 -40.56 -19.44 7.97
CA GLY A 290 -41.43 -19.02 6.88
C GLY A 290 -41.53 -17.50 6.75
N ARG A 291 -40.46 -16.77 7.08
CA ARG A 291 -40.36 -15.32 6.84
C ARG A 291 -40.48 -15.02 5.35
N ALA A 292 -41.00 -13.83 5.03
CA ALA A 292 -41.14 -13.36 3.65
C ALA A 292 -39.78 -13.13 2.97
N ILE A 293 -38.79 -12.69 3.74
CA ILE A 293 -37.39 -12.58 3.33
C ILE A 293 -36.57 -13.68 3.99
N THR A 294 -35.60 -14.23 3.27
CA THR A 294 -34.74 -15.33 3.74
C THR A 294 -33.25 -15.03 3.58
N GLU A 295 -32.90 -13.86 3.04
CA GLU A 295 -31.54 -13.41 2.88
C GLU A 295 -31.35 -12.08 3.64
N ARG A 296 -30.27 -11.98 4.40
CA ARG A 296 -29.84 -10.81 5.16
C ARG A 296 -28.98 -9.91 4.27
N PRO A 297 -29.34 -8.62 4.09
CA PRO A 297 -28.46 -7.64 3.46
C PRO A 297 -27.17 -7.44 4.27
N VAL A 298 -26.03 -7.44 3.57
CA VAL A 298 -24.71 -7.16 4.12
C VAL A 298 -24.01 -6.18 3.18
N VAL A 299 -23.86 -4.93 3.63
CA VAL A 299 -23.47 -3.81 2.77
C VAL A 299 -22.37 -2.95 3.36
N SER A 300 -21.60 -2.30 2.49
CA SER A 300 -20.67 -1.20 2.84
C SER A 300 -20.66 -0.16 1.71
N ALA A 301 -20.51 1.11 2.07
CA ALA A 301 -20.50 2.23 1.11
C ALA A 301 -19.09 2.48 0.54
N GLY A 302 -18.08 1.70 0.95
CA GLY A 302 -16.69 1.93 0.61
C GLY A 302 -16.06 2.91 1.57
N GLN A 303 -15.71 4.11 1.10
CA GLN A 303 -14.96 5.08 1.90
C GLN A 303 -15.20 6.51 1.44
N TYR A 304 -14.82 7.47 2.29
CA TYR A 304 -14.54 8.87 1.94
C TYR A 304 -15.72 9.64 1.32
N GLY A 305 -16.95 9.21 1.61
CA GLY A 305 -18.14 9.81 1.00
C GLY A 305 -18.16 9.70 -0.53
N THR A 306 -17.58 8.63 -1.10
CA THR A 306 -17.74 8.33 -2.53
C THR A 306 -19.13 7.79 -2.82
N ASN A 307 -19.67 6.98 -1.91
CA ASN A 307 -21.01 6.40 -2.02
C ASN A 307 -21.83 6.52 -0.74
N LEU A 308 -23.10 6.17 -0.85
CA LEU A 308 -24.07 6.01 0.24
C LEU A 308 -24.83 4.69 0.01
N ASN A 309 -24.96 3.84 1.04
CA ASN A 309 -25.89 2.71 0.95
C ASN A 309 -27.32 3.19 1.16
N GLN A 310 -28.25 2.64 0.41
CA GLN A 310 -29.69 2.79 0.64
C GLN A 310 -30.29 1.40 0.85
N LEU A 311 -30.78 1.13 2.05
CA LEU A 311 -31.59 -0.04 2.35
C LEU A 311 -33.04 0.40 2.55
N ILE A 312 -33.97 -0.33 1.95
CA ILE A 312 -35.41 -0.09 2.07
C ILE A 312 -36.06 -1.38 2.55
N PHE A 313 -36.81 -1.28 3.64
CA PHE A 313 -37.60 -2.35 4.21
C PHE A 313 -39.09 -1.97 4.18
N GLU A 314 -39.95 -2.94 3.94
CA GLU A 314 -41.38 -2.82 4.20
C GLU A 314 -41.73 -3.67 5.42
N VAL A 315 -42.30 -3.03 6.44
CA VAL A 315 -42.61 -3.67 7.72
C VAL A 315 -44.12 -3.59 7.96
N ASP A 316 -44.75 -4.74 8.19
CA ASP A 316 -46.16 -4.79 8.55
C ASP A 316 -46.36 -4.19 9.95
N GLY A 317 -47.01 -3.03 10.03
CA GLY A 317 -47.15 -2.29 11.29
C GLY A 317 -48.07 -2.96 12.34
N ALA A 318 -48.77 -4.04 12.00
CA ALA A 318 -49.60 -4.78 12.95
C ALA A 318 -48.88 -5.99 13.56
N THR A 319 -47.97 -6.61 12.78
CA THR A 319 -47.27 -7.84 13.16
C THR A 319 -45.78 -7.64 13.43
N GLY A 320 -45.20 -6.52 12.99
CA GLY A 320 -43.76 -6.28 13.01
C GLY A 320 -42.99 -7.03 11.91
N ALA A 321 -43.67 -7.82 11.08
CA ALA A 321 -42.99 -8.67 10.11
C ALA A 321 -42.38 -7.84 8.96
N VAL A 322 -41.09 -8.05 8.69
CA VAL A 322 -40.43 -7.53 7.48
C VAL A 322 -40.93 -8.32 6.26
N THR A 323 -41.67 -7.66 5.37
CA THR A 323 -42.30 -8.29 4.20
C THR A 323 -41.48 -8.19 2.92
N SER A 324 -40.62 -7.17 2.82
CA SER A 324 -39.69 -7.01 1.69
C SER A 324 -38.46 -6.22 2.11
N SER A 325 -37.35 -6.45 1.40
CA SER A 325 -36.09 -5.72 1.55
C SER A 325 -35.45 -5.47 0.19
N SER A 326 -34.85 -4.29 0.00
CA SER A 326 -34.00 -3.99 -1.15
C SER A 326 -32.85 -3.09 -0.71
N HIS A 327 -31.70 -3.22 -1.37
CA HIS A 327 -30.50 -2.45 -1.07
C HIS A 327 -29.73 -2.11 -2.35
N LYS A 328 -28.93 -1.05 -2.29
CA LYS A 328 -28.00 -0.64 -3.34
C LYS A 328 -26.96 0.36 -2.83
N ILE A 329 -25.86 0.45 -3.56
CA ILE A 329 -24.84 1.51 -3.43
C ILE A 329 -25.20 2.68 -4.37
N LEU A 330 -25.14 3.90 -3.83
CA LEU A 330 -25.39 5.15 -4.57
C LEU A 330 -24.12 5.99 -4.66
N ALA A 331 -23.55 6.12 -5.85
CA ALA A 331 -22.43 7.03 -6.07
C ALA A 331 -22.86 8.50 -5.88
N LEU A 332 -22.10 9.28 -5.13
CA LEU A 332 -22.48 10.63 -4.73
C LEU A 332 -22.03 11.72 -5.70
N ALA A 333 -20.75 11.67 -6.12
CA ALA A 333 -20.15 12.71 -6.94
C ALA A 333 -20.88 12.88 -8.28
N GLY A 334 -21.37 14.09 -8.54
CA GLY A 334 -22.09 14.44 -9.77
C GLY A 334 -23.56 13.98 -9.84
N ASN A 335 -24.07 13.23 -8.87
CA ASN A 335 -25.43 12.67 -8.90
C ASN A 335 -26.42 13.39 -7.97
N TYR A 336 -25.93 14.11 -6.95
CA TYR A 336 -26.77 14.79 -5.96
C TYR A 336 -26.37 16.26 -5.78
N PRO A 337 -27.31 17.14 -5.40
CA PRO A 337 -26.99 18.55 -5.15
C PRO A 337 -26.17 18.71 -3.87
N ALA A 338 -25.33 19.74 -3.81
CA ALA A 338 -24.70 20.15 -2.55
C ALA A 338 -25.71 20.85 -1.63
N ASP A 339 -25.67 20.54 -0.35
CA ASP A 339 -26.47 21.19 0.68
C ASP A 339 -25.96 22.63 0.95
N PRO A 340 -26.81 23.65 0.74
CA PRO A 340 -26.42 25.04 0.99
C PRO A 340 -26.14 25.34 2.47
N ALA A 341 -26.60 24.51 3.41
CA ALA A 341 -26.32 24.68 4.84
C ALA A 341 -24.92 24.16 5.24
N VAL A 342 -24.41 23.13 4.57
CA VAL A 342 -23.07 22.56 4.83
C VAL A 342 -21.98 23.33 4.10
N THR A 343 -22.28 23.92 2.93
CA THR A 343 -21.29 24.64 2.12
C THR A 343 -20.50 25.71 2.92
N PRO A 344 -21.14 26.56 3.77
CA PRO A 344 -20.43 27.51 4.63
C PRO A 344 -19.54 26.87 5.69
N ILE A 345 -19.91 25.69 6.22
CA ILE A 345 -19.11 24.94 7.22
C ILE A 345 -17.79 24.54 6.57
N VAL A 346 -17.85 23.91 5.40
CA VAL A 346 -16.68 23.46 4.63
C VAL A 346 -15.81 24.64 4.20
N THR A 347 -16.42 25.72 3.71
CA THR A 347 -15.69 26.93 3.29
C THR A 347 -14.94 27.58 4.45
N LYS A 348 -15.59 27.68 5.62
CA LYS A 348 -14.96 28.20 6.84
C LYS A 348 -13.82 27.29 7.29
N ALA A 349 -14.02 25.98 7.25
CA ALA A 349 -13.00 25.01 7.64
C ALA A 349 -11.73 25.14 6.79
N ALA A 350 -11.87 25.25 5.46
CA ALA A 350 -10.72 25.46 4.57
C ALA A 350 -9.98 26.77 4.89
N ALA A 351 -10.69 27.86 5.13
CA ALA A 351 -10.08 29.15 5.49
C ALA A 351 -9.37 29.12 6.85
N GLU A 352 -9.93 28.42 7.84
CA GLU A 352 -9.29 28.25 9.15
C GLU A 352 -8.05 27.33 9.04
N ALA A 353 -8.12 26.28 8.22
CA ALA A 353 -7.00 25.40 7.96
C ALA A 353 -5.82 26.15 7.31
N ASP A 354 -6.07 27.18 6.50
CA ASP A 354 -5.01 28.07 5.99
C ASP A 354 -4.29 28.81 7.12
N VAL A 355 -5.02 29.27 8.13
CA VAL A 355 -4.49 30.01 9.28
C VAL A 355 -3.71 29.07 10.20
N LEU A 356 -4.33 27.97 10.62
CA LEU A 356 -3.70 26.99 11.52
C LEU A 356 -2.54 26.26 10.84
N GLY A 357 -2.64 26.04 9.54
CA GLY A 357 -1.61 25.41 8.73
C GLY A 357 -0.38 26.28 8.43
N ALA A 358 -0.44 27.58 8.72
CA ALA A 358 0.70 28.49 8.60
C ALA A 358 1.71 28.34 9.77
N VAL A 359 1.39 27.53 10.79
CA VAL A 359 2.30 27.26 11.92
C VAL A 359 3.60 26.59 11.42
N PRO A 360 4.78 27.14 11.78
CA PRO A 360 6.07 26.51 11.52
C PRO A 360 6.22 25.15 12.20
N LEU A 361 6.71 24.15 11.46
CA LEU A 361 7.13 22.84 11.99
C LEU A 361 8.65 22.74 12.21
N GLY A 362 9.42 23.62 11.56
CA GLY A 362 10.87 23.58 11.56
C GLY A 362 11.40 24.17 10.26
N GLU A 363 12.70 23.98 10.02
CA GLU A 363 13.34 24.43 8.80
C GLU A 363 13.83 23.26 7.96
N VAL A 364 13.82 23.41 6.64
CA VAL A 364 14.48 22.50 5.70
C VAL A 364 15.74 23.15 5.15
N ALA A 365 16.83 22.39 5.01
CA ALA A 365 18.11 22.88 4.51
C ALA A 365 18.15 23.02 2.98
N GLY A 366 17.18 22.45 2.28
CA GLY A 366 17.07 22.43 0.83
C GLY A 366 15.68 21.99 0.37
N ALA A 367 15.48 21.94 -0.95
CA ALA A 367 14.24 21.43 -1.53
C ALA A 367 14.24 19.90 -1.51
N PHE A 368 13.20 19.30 -0.93
CA PHE A 368 12.89 17.89 -1.18
C PHE A 368 11.95 17.82 -2.39
N ASN A 369 12.52 17.43 -3.52
CA ASN A 369 11.85 17.48 -4.82
C ASN A 369 11.27 16.12 -5.18
N ARG A 370 10.15 16.13 -5.90
CA ARG A 370 9.75 14.99 -6.74
C ARG A 370 10.55 15.01 -8.04
N ALA A 371 10.73 13.84 -8.63
CA ALA A 371 11.39 13.71 -9.92
C ALA A 371 10.65 14.45 -11.05
N ARG A 372 11.42 14.93 -12.03
CA ARG A 372 10.97 15.80 -13.12
C ARG A 372 11.55 15.34 -14.46
N LEU A 373 10.77 15.52 -15.53
CA LEU A 373 11.26 15.46 -16.90
C LEU A 373 11.89 16.82 -17.28
N SER A 374 12.63 16.86 -18.39
CA SER A 374 13.19 18.10 -18.95
C SER A 374 12.14 19.15 -19.31
N SER A 375 10.89 18.74 -19.52
CA SER A 375 9.73 19.62 -19.69
C SER A 375 9.27 20.31 -18.41
N GLY A 376 9.77 19.89 -17.24
CA GLY A 376 9.29 20.29 -15.93
C GLY A 376 8.06 19.51 -15.43
N ALA A 377 7.53 18.58 -16.22
CA ALA A 377 6.46 17.69 -15.77
C ALA A 377 6.97 16.68 -14.72
N GLU A 378 6.08 16.18 -13.86
CA GLU A 378 6.38 15.10 -12.93
C GLU A 378 6.88 13.85 -13.66
N ASN A 379 7.98 13.26 -13.17
CA ASN A 379 8.46 11.95 -13.60
C ASN A 379 8.30 10.94 -12.47
N ARG A 380 7.28 10.07 -12.53
CA ARG A 380 7.11 9.00 -11.54
C ARG A 380 8.06 7.83 -11.73
N GLY A 381 8.79 7.81 -12.84
CA GLY A 381 9.82 6.82 -13.09
C GLY A 381 11.17 7.17 -12.50
N GLY A 382 11.40 8.41 -12.06
CA GLY A 382 12.70 8.84 -11.52
C GLY A 382 12.77 8.74 -9.99
N GLU A 383 13.95 8.42 -9.46
CA GLU A 383 14.20 8.54 -8.02
C GLU A 383 14.14 10.00 -7.58
N SER A 384 13.74 10.25 -6.33
CA SER A 384 13.53 11.60 -5.84
C SER A 384 13.87 11.76 -4.37
N THR A 385 14.49 12.89 -4.01
CA THR A 385 14.90 13.20 -2.63
C THR A 385 13.70 13.23 -1.68
N LEU A 386 12.53 13.68 -2.16
CA LEU A 386 11.30 13.63 -1.38
C LEU A 386 10.81 12.21 -1.13
N GLY A 387 10.84 11.34 -2.15
CA GLY A 387 10.39 9.95 -2.01
C GLY A 387 11.19 9.19 -0.98
N ASN A 388 12.52 9.32 -1.01
CA ASN A 388 13.40 8.69 -0.03
C ASN A 388 13.16 9.26 1.37
N LYS A 389 13.07 10.60 1.50
CA LYS A 389 12.85 11.21 2.82
C LYS A 389 11.51 10.81 3.43
N VAL A 390 10.44 10.77 2.64
CA VAL A 390 9.13 10.31 3.12
C VAL A 390 9.16 8.83 3.52
N ALA A 391 9.83 7.97 2.75
CA ALA A 391 10.02 6.57 3.14
C ALA A 391 10.76 6.49 4.49
N GLU A 392 11.83 7.27 4.70
CA GLU A 392 12.54 7.30 5.97
C GLU A 392 11.66 7.78 7.14
N VAL A 393 10.86 8.84 6.95
CA VAL A 393 9.90 9.31 7.96
C VAL A 393 8.96 8.18 8.39
N GLN A 394 8.43 7.42 7.44
CA GLN A 394 7.52 6.31 7.71
C GLN A 394 8.23 5.14 8.41
N ARG A 395 9.46 4.79 8.00
CA ARG A 395 10.30 3.80 8.67
C ARG A 395 10.58 4.22 10.12
N TRP A 396 11.01 5.46 10.34
CA TRP A 396 11.28 6.00 11.67
C TRP A 396 10.05 5.93 12.56
N ALA A 397 8.91 6.41 12.07
CA ALA A 397 7.65 6.43 12.81
C ALA A 397 7.17 5.03 13.23
N THR A 398 7.58 3.97 12.51
CA THR A 398 7.16 2.59 12.76
C THR A 398 8.31 1.69 13.26
N SER A 399 9.44 2.28 13.63
CA SER A 399 10.63 1.55 14.09
C SER A 399 10.52 0.95 15.49
N ALA A 400 9.51 1.36 16.26
CA ALA A 400 9.27 0.82 17.60
C ALA A 400 8.68 -0.61 17.53
N PRO A 401 9.01 -1.52 18.47
CA PRO A 401 8.51 -2.90 18.45
C PRO A 401 6.98 -2.99 18.45
N GLU A 402 6.30 -2.09 19.16
CA GLU A 402 4.84 -1.99 19.20
C GLU A 402 4.23 -1.51 17.89
N SER A 403 5.01 -1.03 16.93
CA SER A 403 4.57 -0.71 15.56
C SER A 403 5.12 -1.70 14.52
N GLY A 404 5.74 -2.80 14.97
CA GLY A 404 6.28 -3.85 14.11
C GLY A 404 7.78 -3.76 13.84
N GLY A 405 8.47 -2.73 14.35
CA GLY A 405 9.93 -2.65 14.31
C GLY A 405 10.52 -2.45 12.91
N ALA A 406 9.95 -1.53 12.13
CA ALA A 406 10.29 -1.33 10.73
C ALA A 406 11.79 -1.10 10.49
N GLN A 407 12.35 -1.90 9.57
CA GLN A 407 13.74 -1.84 9.14
C GLN A 407 13.88 -1.17 7.77
N ILE A 408 12.87 -1.32 6.91
CA ILE A 408 12.82 -0.79 5.56
C ILE A 408 11.46 -0.10 5.39
N ALA A 409 11.38 0.96 4.59
CA ALA A 409 10.10 1.45 4.11
C ALA A 409 10.13 1.78 2.62
N PHE A 410 8.95 1.67 1.99
CA PHE A 410 8.74 2.04 0.60
C PHE A 410 7.64 3.08 0.46
N MET A 411 7.89 4.08 -0.39
CA MET A 411 6.91 5.10 -0.74
C MET A 411 6.70 5.17 -2.25
N ASN A 412 5.46 5.04 -2.70
CA ASN A 412 5.15 5.19 -4.12
C ASN A 412 5.14 6.66 -4.54
N PRO A 413 5.63 6.99 -5.75
CA PRO A 413 5.75 8.37 -6.21
C PRO A 413 4.38 9.02 -6.45
N GLY A 414 3.33 8.21 -6.70
CA GLY A 414 1.96 8.70 -6.86
C GLY A 414 1.32 9.25 -5.59
N GLY A 415 1.80 8.80 -4.42
CA GLY A 415 1.37 9.27 -3.10
C GLY A 415 1.95 10.65 -2.74
N LEU A 416 2.97 11.13 -3.46
CA LEU A 416 3.62 12.43 -3.24
C LEU A 416 2.99 13.48 -4.16
N ARG A 417 2.36 14.50 -3.58
CA ARG A 417 1.50 15.44 -4.34
C ARG A 417 2.11 16.81 -4.53
N GLN A 418 3.07 17.16 -3.70
CA GLN A 418 3.78 18.43 -3.76
C GLN A 418 5.24 18.25 -3.35
N ASP A 419 6.12 19.10 -3.91
CA ASP A 419 7.49 19.18 -3.44
C ASP A 419 7.52 19.85 -2.05
N MET A 420 8.41 19.43 -1.17
CA MET A 420 8.55 20.00 0.17
C MET A 420 9.71 20.99 0.19
N VAL A 421 9.40 22.25 -0.13
CA VAL A 421 10.39 23.32 -0.40
C VAL A 421 10.44 24.42 0.67
N GLY A 422 9.53 24.39 1.65
CA GLY A 422 9.39 25.45 2.65
C GLY A 422 8.96 26.81 2.07
N THR A 423 8.84 27.80 2.94
CA THR A 423 8.47 29.18 2.59
C THR A 423 9.71 29.97 2.19
N ASP A 424 9.73 30.50 0.96
CA ASP A 424 10.81 31.35 0.46
C ASP A 424 10.76 32.73 1.14
N PRO A 425 11.83 33.21 1.80
CA PRO A 425 11.88 34.55 2.36
C PRO A 425 11.96 35.67 1.30
N GLY A 426 12.03 35.31 0.00
CA GLY A 426 12.02 36.21 -1.14
C GLY A 426 13.40 36.43 -1.79
N ASP A 427 14.43 35.70 -1.33
CA ASP A 427 15.80 35.79 -1.84
C ASP A 427 16.30 34.51 -2.52
N GLY A 428 15.47 33.45 -2.54
CA GLY A 428 15.80 32.17 -3.16
C GLY A 428 16.71 31.27 -2.32
N SER A 429 17.10 31.67 -1.11
CA SER A 429 18.04 30.92 -0.26
C SER A 429 17.35 29.87 0.64
N TYR A 430 18.18 29.00 1.23
CA TYR A 430 17.84 28.07 2.31
C TYR A 430 18.73 28.37 3.54
N PRO A 431 18.32 28.02 4.77
CA PRO A 431 17.15 27.21 5.12
C PRO A 431 15.81 27.93 4.96
N ARG A 432 14.72 27.16 4.86
CA ARG A 432 13.36 27.68 4.72
C ARG A 432 12.45 27.06 5.76
N THR A 433 11.55 27.87 6.32
CA THR A 433 10.53 27.38 7.25
C THR A 433 9.54 26.48 6.52
N LEU A 434 9.39 25.25 6.98
CA LEU A 434 8.31 24.36 6.57
C LEU A 434 7.11 24.59 7.49
N THR A 435 5.94 24.85 6.94
CA THR A 435 4.71 24.96 7.73
C THR A 435 3.94 23.63 7.77
N TYR A 436 3.02 23.52 8.73
CA TYR A 436 2.16 22.35 8.87
C TYR A 436 1.40 22.05 7.57
N LYS A 437 0.78 23.06 6.95
CA LYS A 437 0.07 22.89 5.67
C LYS A 437 1.00 22.39 4.57
N GLN A 438 2.23 22.90 4.50
CA GLN A 438 3.19 22.48 3.49
C GLN A 438 3.60 21.01 3.66
N ALA A 439 3.70 20.51 4.90
CA ALA A 439 3.88 19.08 5.15
C ALA A 439 2.62 18.28 4.77
N ALA A 440 1.42 18.76 5.13
CA ALA A 440 0.15 18.09 4.87
C ALA A 440 -0.13 17.87 3.37
N VAL A 441 0.15 18.87 2.53
CA VAL A 441 -0.13 18.79 1.09
C VAL A 441 0.85 17.88 0.33
N VAL A 442 1.94 17.43 0.96
CA VAL A 442 2.83 16.42 0.37
C VAL A 442 2.11 15.07 0.30
N GLN A 443 1.43 14.67 1.38
CA GLN A 443 0.64 13.44 1.49
C GLN A 443 -0.81 13.75 1.94
N PRO A 444 -1.66 14.29 1.06
CA PRO A 444 -3.00 14.78 1.43
C PRO A 444 -4.04 13.67 1.60
N PHE A 445 -3.65 12.40 1.42
CA PHE A 445 -4.57 11.26 1.44
C PHE A 445 -4.88 10.76 2.85
N ALA A 446 -4.09 11.19 3.84
CA ALA A 446 -4.16 10.70 5.21
C ALA A 446 -4.09 9.17 5.26
N ASN A 447 -3.08 8.59 4.60
CA ASN A 447 -2.88 7.15 4.68
C ASN A 447 -2.36 6.79 6.07
N THR A 448 -2.77 5.63 6.57
CA THR A 448 -2.11 4.99 7.70
C THR A 448 -0.83 4.29 7.27
N LEU A 449 0.07 4.05 8.23
CA LEU A 449 1.31 3.31 8.03
C LEU A 449 1.09 1.85 8.45
N VAL A 450 1.32 0.93 7.51
CA VAL A 450 1.14 -0.51 7.70
C VAL A 450 2.51 -1.17 7.72
N ASN A 451 2.78 -1.88 8.81
CA ASN A 451 3.97 -2.72 8.93
C ASN A 451 3.63 -4.15 8.49
N LEU A 452 4.55 -4.80 7.81
CA LEU A 452 4.43 -6.18 7.34
C LEU A 452 5.80 -6.87 7.30
N GLN A 453 5.79 -8.19 7.26
CA GLN A 453 6.98 -9.02 7.12
C GLN A 453 7.12 -9.51 5.69
N LEU A 454 8.29 -9.26 5.09
CA LEU A 454 8.66 -9.73 3.77
C LEU A 454 9.97 -10.52 3.84
N THR A 455 10.08 -11.60 3.06
CA THR A 455 11.40 -12.19 2.81
C THR A 455 12.21 -11.30 1.88
N GLY A 456 13.54 -11.44 1.87
CA GLY A 456 14.38 -10.75 0.89
C GLY A 456 13.95 -11.02 -0.56
N ALA A 457 13.50 -12.25 -0.88
CA ALA A 457 12.95 -12.59 -2.20
C ALA A 457 11.64 -11.83 -2.52
N GLN A 458 10.79 -11.59 -1.52
CA GLN A 458 9.58 -10.77 -1.70
C GLN A 458 9.94 -9.30 -1.89
N ILE A 459 10.92 -8.77 -1.14
CA ILE A 459 11.43 -7.39 -1.34
C ILE A 459 11.94 -7.21 -2.76
N LYS A 460 12.73 -8.17 -3.25
CA LYS A 460 13.20 -8.20 -4.64
C LYS A 460 12.03 -8.12 -5.62
N THR A 461 11.01 -8.95 -5.42
CA THR A 461 9.81 -8.98 -6.27
C THR A 461 9.07 -7.63 -6.24
N VAL A 462 8.94 -6.98 -5.08
CA VAL A 462 8.35 -5.63 -4.95
C VAL A 462 9.15 -4.61 -5.77
N LEU A 463 10.48 -4.65 -5.71
CA LEU A 463 11.33 -3.75 -6.50
C LEU A 463 11.27 -4.05 -8.01
N GLU A 464 11.12 -5.31 -8.41
CA GLU A 464 10.92 -5.69 -9.82
C GLU A 464 9.52 -5.29 -10.34
N GLN A 465 8.52 -5.16 -9.46
CA GLN A 465 7.19 -4.63 -9.80
C GLN A 465 7.19 -3.13 -10.12
N GLN A 466 8.31 -2.40 -9.91
CA GLN A 466 8.45 -1.02 -10.39
C GLN A 466 8.33 -0.93 -11.92
N TRP A 467 8.68 -1.99 -12.64
CA TRP A 467 8.36 -2.17 -14.06
C TRP A 467 6.93 -2.66 -14.21
N GLN A 468 6.00 -1.71 -14.22
CA GLN A 468 4.58 -1.94 -14.03
C GLN A 468 3.95 -2.83 -15.10
N ARG A 469 3.14 -3.81 -14.68
CA ARG A 469 2.19 -4.57 -15.50
C ARG A 469 0.88 -4.69 -14.75
N ASP A 470 -0.24 -4.59 -15.45
CA ASP A 470 -1.55 -4.88 -14.84
C ASP A 470 -1.77 -6.40 -14.66
N THR A 471 -2.91 -6.81 -14.11
CA THR A 471 -3.23 -8.23 -13.86
C THR A 471 -3.35 -9.04 -15.14
N PHE A 472 -3.53 -8.39 -16.29
CA PHE A 472 -3.65 -9.00 -17.61
C PHE A 472 -2.36 -8.83 -18.40
N ASN A 473 -1.24 -8.54 -17.75
CA ASN A 473 0.04 -8.31 -18.41
C ASN A 473 -0.02 -7.20 -19.49
N SER A 474 -0.88 -6.19 -19.32
CA SER A 474 -0.89 -5.01 -20.17
C SER A 474 0.00 -3.92 -19.58
N LEU A 475 0.56 -3.08 -20.44
CA LEU A 475 1.38 -1.94 -20.03
C LEU A 475 0.48 -0.76 -19.64
N PRO A 476 0.42 -0.35 -18.36
CA PRO A 476 -0.38 0.79 -17.95
C PRO A 476 0.20 2.11 -18.48
N THR A 477 -0.60 3.18 -18.45
CA THR A 477 -0.18 4.54 -18.85
C THR A 477 1.01 5.08 -18.05
N ARG A 478 1.28 4.50 -16.89
CA ARG A 478 2.47 4.72 -16.07
C ARG A 478 3.29 3.42 -16.05
N PRO A 479 4.17 3.21 -17.04
CA PRO A 479 4.87 1.94 -17.24
C PRO A 479 6.00 1.69 -16.23
N PHE A 480 6.34 2.71 -15.43
CA PHE A 480 7.35 2.63 -14.39
C PHE A 480 6.93 3.49 -13.20
N LEU A 481 7.07 2.95 -11.98
CA LEU A 481 6.91 3.70 -10.73
C LEU A 481 8.12 3.45 -9.83
N ARG A 482 9.00 4.44 -9.69
CA ARG A 482 10.18 4.35 -8.81
C ARG A 482 9.74 4.53 -7.37
N LEU A 483 9.87 3.48 -6.56
CA LEU A 483 9.67 3.56 -5.12
C LEU A 483 10.79 4.39 -4.50
N GLY A 484 10.40 5.35 -3.66
CA GLY A 484 11.31 5.92 -2.68
C GLY A 484 11.60 4.88 -1.60
N VAL A 485 12.85 4.82 -1.15
CA VAL A 485 13.31 3.84 -0.16
C VAL A 485 13.90 4.56 1.06
N SER A 486 13.69 4.00 2.25
CA SER A 486 14.19 4.57 3.50
C SER A 486 15.71 4.59 3.59
N ASP A 487 16.26 5.46 4.46
CA ASP A 487 17.69 5.62 4.64
C ASP A 487 18.35 4.27 5.00
N GLY A 488 19.51 3.99 4.39
CA GLY A 488 20.28 2.76 4.58
C GLY A 488 19.85 1.57 3.72
N PHE A 489 18.73 1.64 2.97
CA PHE A 489 18.39 0.61 1.99
C PHE A 489 18.76 1.05 0.57
N GLU A 490 19.54 0.23 -0.13
CA GLU A 490 20.00 0.49 -1.50
C GLU A 490 19.96 -0.77 -2.35
N TYR A 491 19.85 -0.62 -3.66
CA TYR A 491 19.82 -1.73 -4.60
C TYR A 491 20.41 -1.38 -5.97
N THR A 492 20.96 -2.40 -6.62
CA THR A 492 21.39 -2.33 -8.01
C THR A 492 20.46 -3.12 -8.89
N TYR A 493 20.36 -2.74 -10.16
CA TYR A 493 19.55 -3.46 -11.13
C TYR A 493 20.13 -3.44 -12.54
N THR A 494 19.56 -4.28 -13.40
CA THR A 494 19.74 -4.22 -14.86
C THR A 494 18.40 -4.03 -15.52
N GLN A 495 18.38 -3.45 -16.72
CA GLN A 495 17.17 -3.27 -17.50
C GLN A 495 17.38 -3.69 -18.95
N LYS A 496 16.42 -4.42 -19.50
CA LYS A 496 16.36 -4.75 -20.94
C LYS A 496 14.97 -4.47 -21.49
N ILE A 497 14.87 -4.33 -22.81
CA ILE A 497 13.57 -4.27 -23.48
C ILE A 497 13.12 -5.69 -23.79
N VAL A 498 11.90 -6.03 -23.36
CA VAL A 498 11.22 -7.28 -23.67
C VAL A 498 10.07 -7.02 -24.63
N THR A 499 9.71 -8.05 -25.39
CA THR A 499 8.47 -8.07 -26.19
C THR A 499 7.50 -8.98 -25.46
N GLU A 500 6.39 -8.41 -25.00
CA GLU A 500 5.36 -9.11 -24.23
C GLU A 500 4.02 -9.03 -24.94
N GLN A 501 3.08 -9.86 -24.50
CA GLN A 501 1.71 -9.87 -25.01
C GLN A 501 0.75 -9.77 -23.83
N ALA A 502 -0.24 -8.87 -23.96
CA ALA A 502 -1.32 -8.77 -23.00
C ALA A 502 -2.19 -10.04 -23.04
N ALA A 503 -2.63 -10.50 -21.88
CA ALA A 503 -3.67 -11.48 -21.74
C ALA A 503 -5.05 -10.82 -21.99
N ASP A 504 -6.00 -11.61 -22.45
CA ASP A 504 -7.37 -11.13 -22.67
C ASP A 504 -8.02 -10.81 -21.32
N ASN A 505 -8.69 -9.65 -21.24
CA ASN A 505 -9.43 -9.25 -20.06
C ASN A 505 -10.90 -9.68 -20.23
N PRO A 506 -11.39 -10.67 -19.45
CA PRO A 506 -12.73 -11.24 -19.62
C PRO A 506 -13.86 -10.25 -19.30
N SER A 507 -13.55 -9.11 -18.66
CA SER A 507 -14.51 -8.03 -18.39
C SER A 507 -14.69 -7.05 -19.55
N THR A 508 -13.88 -7.18 -20.61
CA THR A 508 -13.98 -6.39 -21.84
C THR A 508 -14.34 -7.31 -23.02
N PRO A 509 -14.92 -6.79 -24.12
CA PRO A 509 -15.07 -7.59 -25.34
C PRO A 509 -13.70 -8.15 -25.74
N ALA A 510 -13.64 -9.47 -25.95
CA ALA A 510 -12.40 -10.17 -26.28
C ALA A 510 -11.64 -9.42 -27.36
N ASP A 511 -10.45 -8.92 -27.03
CA ASP A 511 -9.59 -8.27 -27.99
C ASP A 511 -8.66 -9.31 -28.60
N GLU A 512 -9.19 -10.04 -29.58
CA GLU A 512 -8.41 -10.98 -30.39
C GLU A 512 -7.27 -10.29 -31.17
N SER A 513 -7.13 -8.96 -31.08
CA SER A 513 -6.08 -8.16 -31.71
C SER A 513 -4.95 -7.71 -30.77
N ALA A 514 -4.90 -8.20 -29.52
CA ALA A 514 -3.85 -7.86 -28.54
C ALA A 514 -2.44 -8.06 -29.14
N THR A 515 -1.88 -6.95 -29.62
CA THR A 515 -0.62 -6.92 -30.36
C THR A 515 0.53 -6.96 -29.34
N PRO A 516 1.62 -7.69 -29.61
CA PRO A 516 2.79 -7.64 -28.75
C PRO A 516 3.27 -6.20 -28.58
N TYR A 517 3.64 -5.83 -27.35
CA TYR A 517 4.19 -4.52 -27.02
C TYR A 517 5.61 -4.66 -26.51
N GLN A 518 6.39 -3.58 -26.62
CA GLN A 518 7.72 -3.51 -26.04
C GLN A 518 7.68 -2.72 -24.75
N ALA A 519 8.30 -3.26 -23.72
CA ALA A 519 8.41 -2.61 -22.42
C ALA A 519 9.77 -2.92 -21.78
N PRO A 520 10.28 -2.02 -20.92
CA PRO A 520 11.41 -2.37 -20.09
C PRO A 520 11.00 -3.43 -19.05
N GLU A 521 11.92 -4.35 -18.80
CA GLU A 521 11.91 -5.31 -17.71
C GLU A 521 13.20 -5.10 -16.92
N GLY A 522 13.05 -4.98 -15.60
CA GLY A 522 14.15 -4.87 -14.67
C GLY A 522 14.44 -6.17 -13.95
N THR A 523 15.69 -6.34 -13.55
CA THR A 523 16.10 -7.42 -12.65
C THR A 523 16.99 -6.82 -11.57
N ILE A 524 16.63 -7.03 -10.32
CA ILE A 524 17.44 -6.57 -9.18
C ILE A 524 18.65 -7.49 -9.06
N THR A 525 19.84 -6.88 -9.07
CA THR A 525 21.13 -7.59 -9.07
C THR A 525 21.78 -7.62 -7.69
N GLY A 526 21.38 -6.73 -6.78
CA GLY A 526 21.84 -6.70 -5.40
C GLY A 526 20.97 -5.78 -4.55
N MET A 527 20.89 -6.05 -3.25
CA MET A 527 20.17 -5.24 -2.26
C MET A 527 20.98 -5.23 -0.97
N TRP A 528 21.09 -4.08 -0.33
CA TRP A 528 21.82 -3.91 0.92
C TRP A 528 20.99 -3.11 1.92
N LEU A 529 21.15 -3.44 3.20
CA LEU A 529 20.59 -2.70 4.33
C LEU A 529 21.72 -2.34 5.28
N ASN A 530 22.02 -1.05 5.40
CA ASN A 530 23.14 -0.50 6.15
C ASN A 530 24.50 -1.09 5.72
N GLY A 531 24.68 -1.28 4.41
CA GLY A 531 25.87 -1.86 3.80
C GLY A 531 25.96 -3.40 3.89
N GLU A 532 25.04 -4.06 4.59
CA GLU A 532 25.01 -5.53 4.66
C GLU A 532 24.08 -6.10 3.58
N PRO A 533 24.51 -7.10 2.80
CA PRO A 533 23.67 -7.72 1.77
C PRO A 533 22.39 -8.34 2.35
N ILE A 534 21.27 -8.14 1.65
CA ILE A 534 20.01 -8.79 1.98
C ILE A 534 20.08 -10.28 1.63
N ASP A 535 19.87 -11.14 2.63
CA ASP A 535 19.59 -12.56 2.43
C ASP A 535 18.16 -12.74 1.90
N GLU A 536 18.02 -13.33 0.69
CA GLU A 536 16.72 -13.58 0.05
C GLU A 536 15.78 -14.47 0.90
N ALA A 537 16.30 -15.31 1.80
CA ALA A 537 15.51 -16.19 2.67
C ALA A 537 15.17 -15.57 4.04
N ALA A 538 15.88 -14.53 4.46
CA ALA A 538 15.63 -13.87 5.73
C ALA A 538 14.36 -13.00 5.68
N ILE A 539 13.72 -12.81 6.83
CA ILE A 539 12.52 -11.98 6.99
C ILE A 539 12.94 -10.60 7.49
N TYR A 540 12.38 -9.56 6.89
CA TYR A 540 12.59 -8.16 7.25
C TYR A 540 11.24 -7.52 7.58
N SER A 541 11.25 -6.60 8.54
CA SER A 541 10.11 -5.76 8.86
C SER A 541 10.08 -4.55 7.92
N VAL A 542 9.00 -4.41 7.15
CA VAL A 542 8.83 -3.41 6.11
C VAL A 542 7.57 -2.58 6.38
N THR A 543 7.68 -1.26 6.31
CA THR A 543 6.53 -0.35 6.40
C THR A 543 6.21 0.26 5.04
N VAL A 544 4.92 0.32 4.72
CA VAL A 544 4.39 1.04 3.56
C VAL A 544 3.13 1.79 3.97
N ASN A 545 2.66 2.72 3.14
CA ASN A 545 1.33 3.30 3.34
C ASN A 545 0.22 2.27 3.08
N SER A 546 -0.96 2.46 3.68
CA SER A 546 -2.10 1.54 3.58
C SER A 546 -2.51 1.19 2.15
N PHE A 547 -2.47 2.17 1.23
CA PHE A 547 -2.72 1.94 -0.20
C PHE A 547 -1.76 0.91 -0.81
N LEU A 548 -0.46 0.99 -0.52
CA LEU A 548 0.52 0.02 -1.00
C LEU A 548 0.39 -1.35 -0.31
N SER A 549 0.01 -1.37 0.97
CA SER A 549 -0.10 -2.62 1.76
C SER A 549 -1.11 -3.63 1.19
N THR A 550 -2.08 -3.14 0.42
CA THR A 550 -3.13 -3.94 -0.24
C THR A 550 -2.80 -4.25 -1.71
N GLY A 551 -1.59 -3.89 -2.17
CA GLY A 551 -1.15 -4.13 -3.55
C GLY A 551 -1.49 -3.00 -4.53
N GLY A 552 -1.78 -1.80 -4.01
CA GLY A 552 -1.95 -0.58 -4.81
C GLY A 552 -0.77 -0.32 -5.76
N ASP A 553 -1.02 0.43 -6.84
CA ASP A 553 -0.03 0.71 -7.89
C ASP A 553 0.64 -0.57 -8.46
N ASN A 554 -0.12 -1.67 -8.54
CA ASN A 554 0.34 -3.00 -9.00
C ASN A 554 1.51 -3.59 -8.20
N PHE A 555 1.83 -3.09 -7.01
CA PHE A 555 2.82 -3.70 -6.10
C PHE A 555 2.21 -4.90 -5.36
N ARG A 556 1.69 -5.87 -6.13
CA ARG A 556 0.89 -7.00 -5.63
C ARG A 556 1.62 -7.84 -4.59
N GLU A 557 2.95 -7.86 -4.61
CA GLU A 557 3.70 -8.66 -3.64
C GLU A 557 3.57 -8.11 -2.21
N LEU A 558 3.34 -6.79 -2.05
CA LEU A 558 3.01 -6.21 -0.74
C LEU A 558 1.71 -6.78 -0.17
N ALA A 559 0.77 -7.18 -1.04
CA ALA A 559 -0.46 -7.84 -0.61
C ALA A 559 -0.20 -9.23 0.02
N ASN A 560 0.92 -9.88 -0.31
CA ASN A 560 1.33 -11.19 0.19
C ASN A 560 2.21 -11.13 1.44
N GLY A 561 2.50 -9.92 1.97
CA GLY A 561 3.25 -9.77 3.21
C GLY A 561 2.60 -10.46 4.39
N ALA A 562 3.39 -11.11 5.23
CA ALA A 562 2.94 -11.78 6.44
C ALA A 562 2.83 -10.79 7.61
N ASN A 563 2.06 -11.16 8.64
CA ASN A 563 1.94 -10.39 9.89
C ASN A 563 1.65 -8.89 9.64
N LYS A 564 0.82 -8.61 8.65
CA LYS A 564 0.41 -7.23 8.36
C LYS A 564 -0.28 -6.64 9.56
N ARG A 565 0.04 -5.39 9.82
CA ARG A 565 -0.53 -4.64 10.93
C ARG A 565 -0.60 -3.18 10.53
N ASP A 566 -1.81 -2.66 10.47
CA ASP A 566 -2.00 -1.22 10.49
C ASP A 566 -1.57 -0.70 11.86
N THR A 567 -0.68 0.29 11.87
CA THR A 567 -0.13 0.85 13.11
C THR A 567 -1.02 1.95 13.70
N GLY A 568 -2.06 2.38 12.99
CA GLY A 568 -2.87 3.55 13.30
C GLY A 568 -2.16 4.89 13.09
N LYS A 569 -0.85 4.87 12.82
CA LYS A 569 -0.07 6.09 12.60
C LYS A 569 -0.41 6.67 11.23
N ILE A 570 -0.82 7.93 11.22
CA ILE A 570 -1.13 8.66 9.99
C ILE A 570 0.14 9.30 9.43
N ASP A 571 0.29 9.28 8.11
CA ASP A 571 1.45 9.82 7.40
C ASP A 571 1.81 11.28 7.76
N LEU A 572 0.82 12.18 7.84
CA LEU A 572 1.04 13.56 8.25
C LEU A 572 1.55 13.69 9.69
N ALA A 573 0.96 12.94 10.62
CA ALA A 573 1.41 12.94 12.02
C ALA A 573 2.86 12.46 12.12
N ALA A 574 3.23 11.40 11.38
CA ALA A 574 4.60 10.92 11.30
C ALA A 574 5.57 12.01 10.80
N MET A 575 5.20 12.79 9.78
CA MET A 575 6.03 13.91 9.30
C MET A 575 6.16 15.03 10.34
N VAL A 576 5.08 15.37 11.04
CA VAL A 576 5.08 16.41 12.09
C VAL A 576 6.00 16.01 13.24
N ASP A 577 5.86 14.78 13.74
CA ASP A 577 6.70 14.25 14.82
C ASP A 577 8.17 14.16 14.40
N TYR A 578 8.44 13.76 13.15
CA TYR A 578 9.79 13.71 12.60
C TYR A 578 10.42 15.11 12.50
N MET A 579 9.65 16.13 12.11
CA MET A 579 10.12 17.52 12.10
C MET A 579 10.39 18.05 13.51
N ASP A 580 9.55 17.72 14.49
CA ASP A 580 9.80 18.10 15.89
C ASP A 580 11.11 17.46 16.42
N GLU A 581 11.34 16.18 16.13
CA GLU A 581 12.55 15.48 16.56
C GLU A 581 13.81 15.98 15.84
N PHE A 582 13.79 16.09 14.51
CA PHE A 582 15.00 16.29 13.71
C PHE A 582 15.18 17.71 13.16
N ALA A 583 14.14 18.54 13.19
CA ALA A 583 14.16 19.88 12.61
C ALA A 583 13.83 21.01 13.59
N SER A 584 13.69 20.71 14.89
CA SER A 584 13.43 21.71 15.93
C SER A 584 14.63 22.58 16.29
N THR A 585 15.86 22.08 16.08
CA THR A 585 17.11 22.77 16.47
C THR A 585 18.10 23.01 15.33
N ALA A 586 17.93 22.32 14.20
CA ALA A 586 18.74 22.48 13.00
C ALA A 586 17.87 22.24 11.76
N PRO A 587 18.16 22.84 10.60
CA PRO A 587 17.40 22.57 9.38
C PRO A 587 17.55 21.11 8.94
N LEU A 588 16.45 20.49 8.52
CA LEU A 588 16.44 19.11 8.04
C LEU A 588 17.29 18.98 6.75
N PRO A 589 18.34 18.15 6.73
CA PRO A 589 19.21 18.01 5.57
C PRO A 589 18.53 17.25 4.44
N VAL A 590 18.84 17.64 3.20
CA VAL A 590 18.44 16.91 2.00
C VAL A 590 19.50 15.87 1.69
N ASP A 591 19.08 14.62 1.51
CA ASP A 591 19.92 13.56 0.96
C ASP A 591 19.78 13.56 -0.57
N TYR A 592 20.91 13.68 -1.26
CA TYR A 592 20.98 13.68 -2.73
C TYR A 592 21.54 12.38 -3.29
N SER A 593 21.89 11.42 -2.43
CA SER A 593 22.38 10.11 -2.86
C SER A 593 21.28 9.33 -3.59
N GLN A 594 21.69 8.53 -4.56
CA GLN A 594 20.82 7.56 -5.24
C GLN A 594 20.86 6.23 -4.50
N HIS A 595 19.69 5.63 -4.28
CA HIS A 595 19.56 4.32 -3.67
C HIS A 595 19.25 3.23 -4.71
N ALA A 596 18.94 3.59 -5.96
CA ALA A 596 18.62 2.67 -7.05
C ALA A 596 19.49 2.90 -8.29
N VAL A 597 20.53 2.10 -8.50
CA VAL A 597 21.49 2.32 -9.61
C VAL A 597 21.48 1.18 -10.64
N GLU A 598 21.36 1.52 -11.92
CA GLU A 598 21.50 0.55 -13.01
C GLU A 598 22.99 0.28 -13.28
N VAL A 599 23.39 -1.00 -13.25
CA VAL A 599 24.76 -1.43 -13.60
C VAL A 599 24.68 -2.50 -14.68
N THR A 600 25.08 -2.15 -15.90
CA THR A 600 24.94 -3.02 -17.08
C THR A 600 26.30 -3.38 -17.67
N PHE A 601 26.65 -4.67 -17.64
CA PHE A 601 27.83 -5.21 -18.31
C PHE A 601 27.56 -5.40 -19.82
N PRO A 602 28.57 -5.20 -20.69
CA PRO A 602 28.42 -5.44 -22.13
C PRO A 602 28.16 -6.92 -22.42
N ASP A 603 27.47 -7.25 -23.52
CA ASP A 603 27.29 -8.63 -23.98
C ASP A 603 28.25 -8.97 -25.14
N PRO A 604 29.14 -9.98 -25.02
CA PRO A 604 29.42 -10.79 -23.84
C PRO A 604 30.45 -10.14 -22.90
N ALA A 605 30.18 -10.14 -21.60
CA ALA A 605 31.14 -9.79 -20.56
C ALA A 605 31.76 -11.06 -19.94
N PRO A 606 33.04 -11.02 -19.53
CA PRO A 606 33.64 -12.12 -18.77
C PRO A 606 32.90 -12.36 -17.45
N THR A 607 32.72 -13.63 -17.08
CA THR A 607 32.18 -13.99 -15.74
C THR A 607 33.23 -13.90 -14.63
N ALA A 608 34.51 -13.83 -15.00
CA ALA A 608 35.62 -13.59 -14.11
C ALA A 608 36.76 -12.85 -14.84
N TYR A 609 37.59 -12.13 -14.08
CA TYR A 609 38.65 -11.25 -14.60
C TYR A 609 40.02 -11.68 -14.08
N GLU A 610 41.05 -11.54 -14.90
CA GLU A 610 42.43 -11.71 -14.46
C GLU A 610 42.94 -10.45 -13.74
N PRO A 611 43.94 -10.57 -12.86
CA PRO A 611 44.73 -9.41 -12.45
C PRO A 611 45.24 -8.61 -13.66
N SER A 612 45.25 -7.28 -13.56
CA SER A 612 45.52 -6.37 -14.71
C SER A 612 44.49 -6.44 -15.86
N GLY A 613 43.48 -7.30 -15.77
CA GLY A 613 42.35 -7.33 -16.70
C GLY A 613 41.48 -6.08 -16.58
N THR A 614 40.76 -5.76 -17.66
CA THR A 614 39.85 -4.60 -17.68
C THR A 614 38.43 -5.03 -17.35
N VAL A 615 37.82 -4.35 -16.38
CA VAL A 615 36.39 -4.44 -16.07
C VAL A 615 35.71 -3.21 -16.67
N ALA A 616 34.70 -3.43 -17.51
CA ALA A 616 33.94 -2.37 -18.15
C ALA A 616 32.43 -2.63 -18.05
N PHE A 617 31.67 -1.59 -17.74
CA PHE A 617 30.21 -1.61 -17.59
C PHE A 617 29.65 -0.18 -17.70
N GLY A 618 28.35 -0.08 -18.00
CA GLY A 618 27.61 1.17 -17.99
C GLY A 618 26.90 1.38 -16.65
N VAL A 619 26.75 2.63 -16.26
CA VAL A 619 25.98 3.09 -15.10
C VAL A 619 24.86 4.00 -15.59
N LYS A 620 23.66 3.86 -15.02
CA LYS A 620 22.56 4.84 -15.12
C LYS A 620 21.88 5.01 -13.76
N SER A 621 20.94 5.96 -13.68
CA SER A 621 20.22 6.27 -12.44
C SER A 621 21.15 6.83 -11.37
N TRP A 622 22.15 7.61 -11.79
CA TRP A 622 23.11 8.24 -10.88
C TRP A 622 22.68 9.65 -10.47
N ALA A 623 21.63 10.21 -11.06
CA ALA A 623 21.27 11.61 -10.85
C ALA A 623 19.79 11.82 -10.55
N MET A 624 19.52 12.56 -9.47
CA MET A 624 18.21 13.12 -9.20
C MET A 624 17.81 14.08 -10.33
N SER A 625 16.56 14.01 -10.77
CA SER A 625 16.13 14.58 -12.05
C SER A 625 15.67 16.05 -12.02
N THR A 626 15.65 16.69 -10.85
CA THR A 626 15.32 18.12 -10.76
C THR A 626 16.55 18.96 -11.06
N ALA A 627 16.38 20.07 -11.80
CA ALA A 627 17.50 20.92 -12.20
C ALA A 627 18.32 21.47 -11.01
N ALA A 628 17.66 21.77 -9.88
CA ALA A 628 18.28 22.32 -8.68
C ALA A 628 18.94 21.26 -7.77
N ASP A 629 18.72 19.97 -7.99
CA ASP A 629 19.32 18.91 -7.17
C ASP A 629 20.84 18.86 -7.41
N VAL A 630 21.60 18.57 -6.34
CA VAL A 630 23.04 18.33 -6.41
C VAL A 630 23.30 17.10 -7.29
N LYS A 631 24.34 17.17 -8.12
CA LYS A 631 24.73 16.10 -9.04
C LYS A 631 26.23 15.93 -9.05
N ASP A 632 26.69 14.69 -9.17
CA ASP A 632 28.10 14.40 -9.44
C ASP A 632 28.45 14.71 -10.89
N THR A 633 29.62 15.27 -11.12
CA THR A 633 30.18 15.43 -12.46
C THR A 633 31.04 14.22 -12.87
N GLU A 634 31.45 13.41 -11.90
CA GLU A 634 32.25 12.20 -12.11
C GLU A 634 31.95 11.13 -11.05
N ILE A 635 32.12 9.86 -11.43
CA ILE A 635 32.10 8.69 -10.54
C ILE A 635 33.53 8.23 -10.30
N SER A 636 33.93 8.08 -9.05
CA SER A 636 35.17 7.41 -8.68
C SER A 636 34.94 5.91 -8.52
N VAL A 637 35.85 5.09 -9.03
CA VAL A 637 35.79 3.62 -8.89
C VAL A 637 37.00 3.17 -8.09
N SER A 638 36.77 2.41 -7.03
CA SER A 638 37.82 1.90 -6.16
C SER A 638 37.71 0.40 -5.89
N LEU A 639 38.81 -0.21 -5.48
CA LEU A 639 38.88 -1.61 -5.04
C LEU A 639 39.75 -1.68 -3.78
N GLY A 640 39.18 -2.15 -2.66
CA GLY A 640 39.90 -2.20 -1.38
C GLY A 640 40.43 -0.84 -0.91
N GLY A 641 39.70 0.24 -1.23
CA GLY A 641 40.08 1.63 -0.95
C GLY A 641 41.09 2.25 -1.92
N GLN A 642 41.63 1.49 -2.88
CA GLN A 642 42.47 2.03 -3.94
C GLN A 642 41.60 2.55 -5.10
N VAL A 643 41.65 3.85 -5.39
CA VAL A 643 40.99 4.43 -6.57
C VAL A 643 41.66 3.93 -7.85
N LEU A 644 40.87 3.29 -8.72
CA LEU A 644 41.29 2.75 -10.01
C LEU A 644 41.06 3.74 -11.16
N GLY A 645 40.10 4.65 -11.03
CA GLY A 645 39.82 5.70 -12.02
C GLY A 645 38.65 6.61 -11.63
N THR A 646 38.48 7.70 -12.37
CA THR A 646 37.28 8.54 -12.33
C THR A 646 36.69 8.71 -13.73
N PHE A 647 35.36 8.77 -13.82
CA PHE A 647 34.63 8.73 -15.09
C PHE A 647 33.57 9.83 -15.12
N PRO A 648 33.45 10.60 -16.21
CA PRO A 648 32.48 11.69 -16.29
C PRO A 648 31.04 11.16 -16.29
N VAL A 649 30.13 11.90 -15.66
CA VAL A 649 28.69 11.62 -15.63
C VAL A 649 27.95 12.56 -16.59
N ASP A 650 27.13 12.00 -17.46
CA ASP A 650 26.15 12.74 -18.24
C ASP A 650 24.84 12.90 -17.46
N ASN A 651 24.62 14.13 -16.98
CA ASN A 651 23.46 14.54 -16.21
C ASN A 651 22.32 15.11 -17.07
N THR A 652 22.32 14.85 -18.37
CA THR A 652 21.27 15.35 -19.28
C THR A 652 19.93 14.71 -18.94
N ILE A 653 18.99 15.52 -18.46
CA ILE A 653 17.62 15.08 -18.17
C ILE A 653 16.82 15.00 -19.48
N GLY A 654 16.12 13.90 -19.66
CA GLY A 654 15.32 13.59 -20.85
C GLY A 654 13.83 13.78 -20.67
N THR A 655 13.05 13.23 -21.60
CA THR A 655 11.58 13.21 -21.57
C THR A 655 11.01 11.81 -21.32
N ALA A 656 11.86 10.81 -21.11
CA ALA A 656 11.45 9.44 -20.85
C ALA A 656 10.93 9.30 -19.42
N VAL A 657 9.85 8.56 -19.24
CA VAL A 657 9.23 8.31 -17.92
C VAL A 657 9.90 7.15 -17.16
N TYR A 658 11.20 7.01 -17.35
CA TYR A 658 12.07 6.00 -16.73
C TYR A 658 13.16 6.70 -15.94
N ASP A 659 14.00 5.92 -15.26
CA ASP A 659 15.05 6.42 -14.38
C ASP A 659 16.44 6.38 -15.02
N ASP A 660 16.59 6.81 -16.27
CA ASP A 660 17.83 6.58 -17.03
C ASP A 660 18.82 7.76 -16.98
N TYR A 661 18.68 8.66 -16.00
CA TYR A 661 19.49 9.89 -15.89
C TYR A 661 20.75 9.71 -15.04
N GLY A 662 21.80 10.49 -15.34
CA GLY A 662 23.09 10.32 -14.70
C GLY A 662 23.78 9.07 -15.23
N THR A 663 24.29 9.14 -16.46
CA THR A 663 24.91 7.99 -17.13
C THR A 663 26.43 8.10 -17.17
N ALA A 664 27.11 6.96 -17.03
CA ALA A 664 28.57 6.89 -17.17
C ALA A 664 29.00 5.57 -17.82
N ALA A 665 30.13 5.62 -18.53
CA ALA A 665 30.79 4.43 -19.06
C ALA A 665 32.08 4.19 -18.27
N ILE A 666 32.12 3.07 -17.54
CA ILE A 666 33.24 2.71 -16.66
C ILE A 666 34.16 1.73 -17.39
N SER A 667 35.47 1.93 -17.23
CA SER A 667 36.51 1.02 -17.73
C SER A 667 37.76 1.13 -16.87
N VAL A 668 37.96 0.18 -15.95
CA VAL A 668 39.09 0.16 -15.00
C VAL A 668 39.95 -1.07 -15.20
N ALA A 669 41.27 -0.92 -15.05
CA ALA A 669 42.18 -2.06 -14.96
C ALA A 669 42.31 -2.51 -13.51
N LEU A 670 42.19 -3.81 -13.25
CA LEU A 670 42.39 -4.36 -11.92
C LEU A 670 43.87 -4.26 -11.52
N PRO A 671 44.20 -4.06 -10.23
CA PRO A 671 45.58 -4.14 -9.76
C PRO A 671 46.24 -5.48 -10.13
N ALA A 672 47.56 -5.49 -10.33
CA ALA A 672 48.28 -6.72 -10.69
C ALA A 672 48.37 -7.73 -9.53
N ASP A 673 48.19 -7.27 -8.30
CA ASP A 673 48.25 -8.00 -7.04
C ASP A 673 46.86 -8.26 -6.43
N VAL A 674 45.78 -8.01 -7.18
CA VAL A 674 44.43 -8.33 -6.73
C VAL A 674 44.31 -9.83 -6.41
N PRO A 675 43.82 -10.23 -5.23
CA PRO A 675 43.61 -11.62 -4.88
C PRO A 675 42.58 -12.30 -5.78
N SER A 676 42.73 -13.61 -6.00
CA SER A 676 41.67 -14.42 -6.64
C SER A 676 40.50 -14.63 -5.68
N GLY A 677 39.29 -14.72 -6.24
CA GLY A 677 38.04 -14.87 -5.49
C GLY A 677 37.04 -13.75 -5.79
N ALA A 678 36.04 -13.61 -4.92
CA ALA A 678 35.11 -12.49 -4.97
C ALA A 678 35.84 -11.18 -4.63
N ALA A 679 35.53 -10.13 -5.37
CA ALA A 679 36.02 -8.78 -5.15
C ALA A 679 34.90 -7.78 -5.46
N GLU A 680 34.98 -6.59 -4.86
CA GLU A 680 33.93 -5.58 -4.93
C GLU A 680 34.52 -4.26 -5.41
N LEU A 681 34.01 -3.77 -6.54
CA LEU A 681 34.29 -2.40 -6.98
C LEU A 681 33.31 -1.48 -6.28
N VAL A 682 33.81 -0.43 -5.63
CA VAL A 682 32.98 0.59 -4.99
C VAL A 682 32.97 1.82 -5.88
N LEU A 683 31.77 2.23 -6.31
CA LEU A 683 31.51 3.45 -7.06
C LEU A 683 31.10 4.54 -6.07
N THR A 684 31.69 5.73 -6.17
CA THR A 684 31.38 6.84 -5.26
C THR A 684 31.21 8.15 -6.01
N GLY A 685 30.17 8.88 -5.63
CA GLY A 685 29.84 10.23 -6.08
C GLY A 685 30.10 11.22 -4.96
N ALA A 686 31.18 11.98 -5.06
CA ALA A 686 31.67 12.79 -3.94
C ALA A 686 30.75 13.98 -3.58
N ALA A 687 29.94 14.48 -4.52
CA ALA A 687 29.04 15.61 -4.29
C ALA A 687 27.68 15.18 -3.73
N THR A 688 27.15 14.06 -4.21
CA THR A 688 25.85 13.52 -3.76
C THR A 688 25.96 12.61 -2.55
N GLY A 689 27.11 11.94 -2.37
CA GLY A 689 27.28 10.87 -1.40
C GLY A 689 26.81 9.50 -1.91
N THR A 690 26.34 9.39 -3.17
CA THR A 690 25.95 8.10 -3.77
C THR A 690 27.13 7.12 -3.71
N GLU A 691 26.88 5.93 -3.16
CA GLU A 691 27.83 4.82 -3.12
C GLU A 691 27.15 3.53 -3.58
N VAL A 692 27.81 2.76 -4.44
CA VAL A 692 27.26 1.49 -4.96
C VAL A 692 28.36 0.45 -5.07
N THR A 693 28.05 -0.79 -4.68
CA THR A 693 28.95 -1.93 -4.82
C THR A 693 28.65 -2.74 -6.08
N VAL A 694 29.69 -3.03 -6.87
CA VAL A 694 29.63 -3.88 -8.06
C VAL A 694 30.48 -5.13 -7.83
N PRO A 695 29.86 -6.31 -7.60
CA PRO A 695 30.60 -7.55 -7.38
C PRO A 695 31.25 -8.05 -8.68
N ILE A 696 32.49 -8.49 -8.57
CA ILE A 696 33.26 -9.15 -9.64
C ILE A 696 33.94 -10.41 -9.09
N THR A 697 34.29 -11.34 -9.99
CA THR A 697 35.14 -12.47 -9.65
C THR A 697 36.50 -12.31 -10.29
N VAL A 698 37.56 -12.49 -9.51
CA VAL A 698 38.95 -12.50 -10.00
C VAL A 698 39.46 -13.94 -10.02
N PHE A 699 40.14 -14.34 -11.09
CA PHE A 699 40.78 -15.65 -11.19
C PHE A 699 42.25 -15.53 -11.60
N GLU A 700 43.07 -16.47 -11.14
CA GLU A 700 44.44 -16.62 -11.60
C GLU A 700 44.54 -17.83 -12.55
N LYS A 701 45.06 -17.60 -13.77
CA LYS A 701 45.40 -18.71 -14.68
C LYS A 701 46.44 -19.64 -14.06
N GLU A 702 46.25 -20.94 -14.23
CA GLU A 702 47.21 -21.92 -13.75
C GLU A 702 48.54 -21.84 -14.52
N LYS A 703 49.64 -22.15 -13.84
CA LYS A 703 50.93 -22.33 -14.53
C LYS A 703 50.87 -23.57 -15.43
N SER A 704 51.29 -23.41 -16.68
CA SER A 704 51.51 -24.52 -17.58
C SER A 704 53.00 -24.86 -17.70
N TYR A 705 53.28 -26.08 -18.14
CA TYR A 705 54.60 -26.61 -18.43
C TYR A 705 54.59 -27.20 -19.83
N THR A 706 55.47 -26.71 -20.70
CA THR A 706 55.62 -27.20 -22.07
C THR A 706 56.89 -28.02 -22.19
N ILE A 707 56.79 -29.21 -22.78
CA ILE A 707 57.92 -30.08 -23.10
C ILE A 707 57.85 -30.41 -24.59
N GLY A 708 58.90 -30.07 -25.33
CA GLY A 708 59.03 -30.36 -26.75
C GLY A 708 60.18 -31.33 -26.98
N PHE A 709 59.99 -32.36 -27.81
CA PHE A 709 61.07 -33.27 -28.17
C PHE A 709 60.99 -33.75 -29.63
N PRO A 710 62.11 -33.70 -30.37
CA PRO A 710 62.19 -34.21 -31.72
C PRO A 710 62.30 -35.74 -31.72
N SER A 711 61.71 -36.38 -32.73
CA SER A 711 61.83 -37.83 -32.97
C SER A 711 63.25 -38.29 -33.27
N LYS A 712 64.17 -37.37 -33.61
CA LYS A 712 65.58 -37.63 -33.93
C LYS A 712 66.46 -36.48 -33.41
N LEU A 713 67.58 -36.83 -32.76
CA LEU A 713 68.62 -35.88 -32.36
C LEU A 713 69.77 -35.79 -33.37
N LEU A 714 69.90 -36.80 -34.24
CA LEU A 714 70.80 -36.81 -35.41
C LEU A 714 70.01 -37.27 -36.63
N ALA A 715 70.04 -36.48 -37.71
CA ALA A 715 69.30 -36.78 -38.93
C ALA A 715 70.10 -36.39 -40.19
N ARG A 716 69.89 -37.12 -41.29
CA ARG A 716 70.46 -36.72 -42.59
C ARG A 716 69.67 -35.54 -43.15
N GLN A 717 70.32 -34.73 -43.99
CA GLN A 717 69.63 -33.69 -44.76
C GLN A 717 68.37 -34.26 -45.46
N SER A 718 67.26 -33.53 -45.38
CA SER A 718 65.93 -33.92 -45.90
C SER A 718 65.20 -35.06 -45.16
N ALA A 719 65.72 -35.56 -44.03
CA ALA A 719 64.98 -36.51 -43.21
C ALA A 719 63.79 -35.84 -42.52
N THR A 720 62.63 -36.50 -42.56
CA THR A 720 61.46 -36.06 -41.80
C THR A 720 61.73 -36.14 -40.29
N ILE A 721 61.50 -35.02 -39.60
CA ILE A 721 61.56 -34.90 -38.14
C ILE A 721 60.14 -34.56 -37.68
N GLN A 722 59.52 -35.48 -36.94
CA GLN A 722 58.37 -35.14 -36.11
C GLN A 722 58.83 -34.54 -34.80
N TYR A 723 58.14 -33.49 -34.35
CA TYR A 723 58.33 -32.85 -33.07
C TYR A 723 57.07 -33.08 -32.22
N THR A 724 57.23 -33.71 -31.06
CA THR A 724 56.13 -33.93 -30.13
C THR A 724 56.17 -32.83 -29.08
N VAL A 725 55.03 -32.19 -28.83
CA VAL A 725 54.86 -31.21 -27.76
C VAL A 725 53.86 -31.75 -26.76
N VAL A 726 54.21 -31.67 -25.48
CA VAL A 726 53.34 -31.96 -24.35
C VAL A 726 53.12 -30.67 -23.56
N VAL A 727 51.87 -30.35 -23.24
CA VAL A 727 51.49 -29.22 -22.38
C VAL A 727 50.70 -29.77 -21.19
N ALA A 728 51.12 -29.42 -19.97
CA ALA A 728 50.45 -29.87 -18.74
C ALA A 728 50.38 -28.75 -17.70
N SER A 729 49.43 -28.85 -16.76
CA SER A 729 49.32 -28.03 -15.55
C SER A 729 49.10 -28.93 -14.33
N ALA A 730 48.94 -28.32 -13.15
CA ALA A 730 48.57 -29.06 -11.93
C ALA A 730 47.18 -29.70 -12.04
N ALA A 731 46.24 -29.08 -12.78
CA ALA A 731 44.91 -29.64 -13.05
C ALA A 731 44.87 -30.71 -14.14
N GLY A 732 45.96 -30.93 -14.89
CA GLY A 732 46.08 -32.03 -15.84
C GLY A 732 46.59 -31.61 -17.23
N ALA A 733 46.01 -32.19 -18.28
CA ALA A 733 46.48 -32.05 -19.65
C ALA A 733 46.02 -30.71 -20.27
N GLY A 734 46.97 -29.89 -20.76
CA GLY A 734 46.67 -28.59 -21.36
C GLY A 734 46.24 -28.69 -22.83
N SER A 735 45.48 -27.72 -23.32
CA SER A 735 45.11 -27.63 -24.75
C SER A 735 45.28 -26.21 -25.26
N GLY A 736 45.65 -26.04 -26.52
CA GLY A 736 45.78 -24.72 -27.17
C GLY A 736 46.96 -24.66 -28.14
N GLU A 737 47.22 -23.48 -28.67
CA GLU A 737 48.21 -23.28 -29.72
C GLU A 737 49.65 -23.37 -29.21
N VAL A 738 50.49 -24.08 -29.95
CA VAL A 738 51.93 -24.14 -29.75
C VAL A 738 52.65 -23.81 -31.05
N THR A 739 53.67 -22.96 -30.94
CA THR A 739 54.61 -22.70 -32.03
C THR A 739 55.97 -23.36 -31.73
N VAL A 740 56.49 -24.13 -32.68
CA VAL A 740 57.83 -24.73 -32.65
C VAL A 740 58.81 -23.81 -33.37
N PHE A 741 59.95 -23.57 -32.73
CA PHE A 741 61.02 -22.69 -33.18
C PHE A 741 62.31 -23.47 -33.42
N ASP A 742 63.11 -22.99 -34.37
CA ASP A 742 64.54 -23.28 -34.47
C ASP A 742 65.33 -21.99 -34.19
N GLY A 743 66.08 -21.96 -33.10
CA GLY A 743 66.70 -20.71 -32.63
C GLY A 743 65.63 -19.68 -32.29
N ALA A 744 65.54 -18.61 -33.07
CA ALA A 744 64.50 -17.57 -32.94
C ALA A 744 63.43 -17.64 -34.05
N THR A 745 63.57 -18.55 -35.01
CA THR A 745 62.70 -18.65 -36.18
C THR A 745 61.57 -19.63 -35.91
N ALA A 746 60.31 -19.19 -36.00
CA ALA A 746 59.16 -20.07 -35.98
C ALA A 746 59.16 -20.95 -37.24
N ILE A 747 59.09 -22.27 -37.06
CA ILE A 747 59.18 -23.25 -38.16
C ILE A 747 57.93 -24.12 -38.30
N ALA A 748 57.08 -24.20 -37.28
CA ALA A 748 55.79 -24.88 -37.36
C ALA A 748 54.85 -24.41 -36.24
N THR A 749 53.54 -24.44 -36.48
CA THR A 749 52.51 -24.18 -35.46
C THR A 749 51.52 -25.34 -35.45
N THR A 750 51.04 -25.73 -34.27
CA THR A 750 50.07 -26.81 -34.09
C THR A 750 49.21 -26.56 -32.87
N THR A 751 48.05 -27.22 -32.78
CA THR A 751 47.19 -27.15 -31.61
C THR A 751 47.36 -28.41 -30.77
N VAL A 752 47.75 -28.25 -29.52
CA VAL A 752 47.75 -29.30 -28.51
C VAL A 752 46.32 -29.56 -28.07
N THR A 753 45.90 -30.82 -28.10
CA THR A 753 44.61 -31.27 -27.57
C THR A 753 44.88 -32.42 -26.60
N ASN A 754 44.23 -32.40 -25.44
CA ASN A 754 44.46 -33.38 -24.36
C ASN A 754 45.95 -33.53 -24.00
N GLY A 755 46.68 -32.42 -23.96
CA GLY A 755 48.06 -32.36 -23.46
C GLY A 755 49.13 -32.81 -24.42
N THR A 756 48.84 -33.27 -25.64
CA THR A 756 49.90 -33.64 -26.61
C THR A 756 49.55 -33.27 -28.05
N ALA A 757 50.54 -32.80 -28.82
CA ALA A 757 50.49 -32.69 -30.28
C ALA A 757 51.77 -33.24 -30.92
N LYS A 758 51.67 -33.65 -32.19
CA LYS A 758 52.81 -33.99 -33.02
C LYS A 758 52.75 -33.15 -34.29
N VAL A 759 53.86 -32.49 -34.62
CA VAL A 759 53.99 -31.69 -35.83
C VAL A 759 55.19 -32.14 -36.65
N THR A 760 55.01 -32.25 -37.96
CA THR A 760 56.12 -32.53 -38.88
C THR A 760 56.82 -31.23 -39.20
N LEU A 761 58.13 -31.15 -38.92
CA LEU A 761 58.92 -29.95 -39.17
C LEU A 761 59.28 -29.83 -40.66
N PRO A 762 59.43 -28.59 -41.17
CA PRO A 762 59.97 -28.38 -42.51
C PRO A 762 61.41 -28.91 -42.62
N PRO A 763 61.93 -29.16 -43.84
CA PRO A 763 63.30 -29.61 -44.03
C PRO A 763 64.31 -28.63 -43.42
N LEU A 764 65.16 -29.13 -42.53
CA LEU A 764 66.22 -28.36 -41.89
C LEU A 764 67.52 -28.44 -42.72
N GLY A 765 68.27 -27.34 -42.76
CA GLY A 765 69.59 -27.27 -43.40
C GLY A 765 70.63 -28.11 -42.68
N LYS A 766 71.86 -28.22 -43.22
CA LYS A 766 72.95 -28.87 -42.49
C LYS A 766 73.43 -27.96 -41.35
N GLY A 767 73.66 -28.53 -40.16
CA GLY A 767 74.10 -27.80 -38.99
C GLY A 767 73.43 -28.23 -37.69
N VAL A 768 73.70 -27.49 -36.62
CA VAL A 768 73.05 -27.70 -35.31
C VAL A 768 71.85 -26.76 -35.20
N HIS A 769 70.66 -27.35 -35.11
CA HIS A 769 69.39 -26.67 -34.90
C HIS A 769 69.00 -26.73 -33.43
N ARG A 770 68.47 -25.65 -32.85
CA ARG A 770 68.05 -25.60 -31.44
C ARG A 770 66.54 -25.49 -31.37
N LEU A 771 65.89 -26.65 -31.29
CA LEU A 771 64.45 -26.75 -31.37
C LEU A 771 63.79 -26.56 -30.01
N TRP A 772 62.75 -25.75 -29.94
CA TRP A 772 61.92 -25.56 -28.75
C TRP A 772 60.48 -25.21 -29.14
N ALA A 773 59.55 -25.38 -28.23
CA ALA A 773 58.13 -25.05 -28.40
C ALA A 773 57.71 -23.96 -27.42
N SER A 774 56.87 -23.03 -27.86
CA SER A 774 56.20 -22.03 -27.02
C SER A 774 54.69 -22.28 -27.07
N PHE A 775 54.10 -22.55 -25.92
CA PHE A 775 52.66 -22.60 -25.73
C PHE A 775 52.15 -21.20 -25.42
N ALA A 776 51.18 -20.74 -26.20
CA ALA A 776 50.66 -19.37 -26.12
C ALA A 776 49.78 -19.12 -24.88
N GLY A 777 49.41 -20.15 -24.11
CA GLY A 777 48.39 -20.06 -23.08
C GLY A 777 46.98 -20.32 -23.62
N ASN A 778 46.00 -20.29 -22.74
CA ASN A 778 44.57 -20.28 -23.06
C ASN A 778 43.79 -19.60 -21.91
N ASP A 779 42.46 -19.69 -21.90
CA ASP A 779 41.60 -19.08 -20.86
C ASP A 779 41.89 -19.58 -19.44
N GLN A 780 42.50 -20.76 -19.29
CA GLN A 780 42.80 -21.40 -18.01
C GLN A 780 44.29 -21.44 -17.66
N LEU A 781 45.17 -21.37 -18.66
CA LEU A 781 46.59 -21.67 -18.55
C LEU A 781 47.47 -20.51 -19.00
N LYS A 782 48.48 -20.18 -18.19
CA LYS A 782 49.54 -19.22 -18.56
C LYS A 782 50.39 -19.78 -19.72
N PRO A 783 51.01 -18.91 -20.55
CA PRO A 783 51.99 -19.32 -21.55
C PRO A 783 53.19 -20.04 -20.92
N SER A 784 53.83 -20.94 -21.66
CA SER A 784 55.08 -21.58 -21.22
C SER A 784 55.96 -22.05 -22.38
N ASP A 785 57.26 -22.08 -22.14
CA ASP A 785 58.25 -22.51 -23.14
C ASP A 785 58.89 -23.85 -22.77
N SER A 786 59.18 -24.66 -23.78
CA SER A 786 59.97 -25.87 -23.61
C SER A 786 61.47 -25.56 -23.53
N PRO A 787 62.25 -26.45 -22.90
CA PRO A 787 63.70 -26.44 -23.06
C PRO A 787 64.13 -26.53 -24.53
N LYS A 788 65.29 -25.95 -24.84
CA LYS A 788 65.89 -26.00 -26.19
C LYS A 788 66.67 -27.30 -26.37
N ILE A 789 66.30 -28.08 -27.38
CA ILE A 789 66.93 -29.37 -27.69
C ILE A 789 67.77 -29.26 -28.97
N PRO A 790 69.08 -29.57 -28.92
CA PRO A 790 69.91 -29.55 -30.12
C PRO A 790 69.62 -30.76 -31.01
N VAL A 791 69.50 -30.51 -32.32
CA VAL A 791 69.40 -31.54 -33.37
C VAL A 791 70.49 -31.28 -34.40
N LEU A 792 71.33 -32.29 -34.66
CA LEU A 792 72.38 -32.21 -35.68
C LEU A 792 71.87 -32.78 -37.02
N ILE A 793 71.93 -31.95 -38.06
CA ILE A 793 71.64 -32.34 -39.44
C ILE A 793 72.94 -32.45 -40.23
N TRP A 794 73.22 -33.61 -40.81
CA TRP A 794 74.47 -33.91 -41.52
C TRP A 794 74.30 -34.31 -42.99
#